data_AF-A0A1H1RB64-F1
#
_entry.id   AF-A0A1H1RB64-F1
#
_cell.length_a   1.000
_cell.length_b   1.000
_cell.length_c   1.000
_cell.angle_alpha   90.00
_cell.angle_beta   90.00
_cell.angle_gamma   90.00
#
_symmetry.space_group_name_H-M   'P 1'
#
loop_
_entity.id
_entity.type
_entity.pdbx_description
1 polymer ?
#
loop_
_entity_poly.entity_id
_entity_poly.type
_entity_poly.pdbx_seq_one_letter_code
_entity_poly.pdbx_strand_id
1 'polypeptide(L)'
;MARIGGFFIWILTGLVLLVAALALFLVLFDWNLLKPTINERVSEALDRPFAIEGDLSVAWRREPETDGGRAWLPWPHIAAEQMILGNPEWAEGDTFVSLQQVKLRLALLPLLSKTVHIPRIDVQGPVVNAQRLADGRDNWTFDLGSEDDASAEESAPWKLDIGTIGFDQGQIMVDDAISKLQLDMQVEPLGEPIAFDEIVGKPEESATAAPQEYVFAWRAEGRYQGQTVQGEGKVGGLLALQDAALPFPLEADVRAGSTRIRLAGTLTDPQNLGALDLNLRLSGTSLGNLYPLTGVTLPDSPPYSTDGRLSAQLQAAEGATYRYQDFNGSIGDSDIHGDLTYVAGEPRPKLSGSLVSNQLLFSDLAPLIGADSNAEKEARGSSARQPADKVLPVEEFRTERWRAMDADVHVRGRHIVHSEQLPITDLDAQVLLEDGRLHLAPLKFGMAGGELQADIRLNGGTTPLQGQAKLNARGFKLKELAPSFAPMQTSLGELNGDADLSGHGNSVAALLGSADGSVQLVINDGTVSRSLMEIAGLNVGNYLITKMFGDEDVQINCAVADLALDDGLMTTPIFIIDTENALIRVDGEVNFASEELDLDISPDSKGMRIFSLRSPLYVRGSFSDPNPGVHAGPLALRGTGMLALGAVTPAAALLALIAPSGEQTSQCQELLEEMRNDQR
;
A
#
# COMPACT_ATOMS: atom_id res chain seq x y z
N MET A 1 -1.28 -42.95 85.00
CA MET A 1 -0.88 -42.69 83.59
C MET A 1 -1.10 -43.86 82.63
N ALA A 2 -1.45 -45.09 83.06
CA ALA A 2 -1.57 -46.25 82.16
C ALA A 2 -2.91 -46.41 81.39
N ARG A 3 -3.97 -45.63 81.71
CA ARG A 3 -5.27 -45.70 81.01
C ARG A 3 -5.43 -44.71 79.84
N ILE A 4 -4.54 -43.72 79.72
CA ILE A 4 -4.57 -42.72 78.64
C ILE A 4 -3.87 -43.27 77.39
N GLY A 5 -2.83 -44.09 77.54
CA GLY A 5 -2.10 -44.72 76.42
C GLY A 5 -2.94 -45.71 75.60
N GLY A 6 -3.81 -46.50 76.24
CA GLY A 6 -4.71 -47.42 75.53
C GLY A 6 -5.73 -46.71 74.65
N PHE A 7 -6.34 -45.62 75.16
CA PHE A 7 -7.31 -44.82 74.40
C PHE A 7 -6.67 -44.14 73.18
N PHE A 8 -5.45 -43.60 73.33
CA PHE A 8 -4.69 -43.03 72.22
C PHE A 8 -4.32 -44.09 71.16
N ILE A 9 -3.98 -45.31 71.55
CA ILE A 9 -3.69 -46.40 70.61
C ILE A 9 -4.94 -46.82 69.83
N TRP A 10 -6.11 -46.90 70.47
CA TRP A 10 -7.38 -47.20 69.80
C TRP A 10 -7.81 -46.09 68.82
N ILE A 11 -7.63 -44.82 69.19
CA ILE A 11 -7.86 -43.69 68.28
C ILE A 11 -6.90 -43.74 67.10
N LEU A 12 -5.61 -43.97 67.34
CA LEU A 12 -4.60 -44.01 66.29
C LEU A 12 -4.83 -45.20 65.34
N THR A 13 -5.19 -46.37 65.88
CA THR A 13 -5.53 -47.57 65.09
C THR A 13 -6.81 -47.36 64.29
N GLY A 14 -7.83 -46.74 64.88
CA GLY A 14 -9.07 -46.38 64.19
C GLY A 14 -8.83 -45.38 63.05
N LEU A 15 -7.98 -44.37 63.27
CA LEU A 15 -7.58 -43.42 62.26
C LEU A 15 -6.83 -44.08 61.10
N VAL A 16 -5.86 -44.96 61.40
CA VAL A 16 -5.11 -45.69 60.37
C VAL A 16 -6.02 -46.61 59.56
N LEU A 17 -6.93 -47.33 60.21
CA LEU A 17 -7.92 -48.17 59.51
C LEU A 17 -8.87 -47.34 58.65
N LEU A 18 -9.28 -46.16 59.12
CA LEU A 18 -10.13 -45.25 58.35
C LEU A 18 -9.39 -44.70 57.12
N VAL A 19 -8.13 -44.29 57.27
CA VAL A 19 -7.30 -43.84 56.15
C VAL A 19 -7.04 -44.98 55.16
N ALA A 20 -6.77 -46.19 55.64
CA ALA A 20 -6.58 -47.36 54.79
C ALA A 20 -7.86 -47.75 54.04
N ALA A 21 -9.02 -47.70 54.71
CA ALA A 21 -10.32 -47.93 54.09
C ALA A 21 -10.66 -46.85 53.05
N LEU A 22 -10.38 -45.58 53.35
CA LEU A 22 -10.56 -44.47 52.41
C LEU A 22 -9.64 -44.61 51.19
N ALA A 23 -8.36 -44.95 51.40
CA ALA A 23 -7.42 -45.19 50.32
C ALA A 23 -7.85 -46.38 49.44
N LEU A 24 -8.31 -47.49 50.06
CA LEU A 24 -8.84 -48.65 49.36
C LEU A 24 -10.10 -48.27 48.56
N PHE A 25 -11.00 -47.48 49.14
CA PHE A 25 -12.18 -46.95 48.45
C PHE A 25 -11.79 -46.11 47.24
N LEU A 26 -10.89 -45.12 47.38
CA LEU A 26 -10.46 -44.24 46.30
C LEU A 26 -9.78 -44.98 45.13
N VAL A 27 -9.17 -46.13 45.38
CA VAL A 27 -8.54 -46.97 44.36
C VAL A 27 -9.54 -47.91 43.67
N LEU A 28 -10.57 -48.37 44.39
CA LEU A 28 -11.58 -49.31 43.86
C LEU A 28 -12.85 -48.62 43.34
N PHE A 29 -13.04 -47.33 43.62
CA PHE A 29 -14.20 -46.57 43.21
C PHE A 29 -14.21 -46.40 41.68
N ASP A 30 -15.35 -46.71 41.06
CA ASP A 30 -15.56 -46.49 39.63
C ASP A 30 -15.91 -45.03 39.38
N TRP A 31 -14.90 -44.28 38.91
CA TRP A 31 -15.00 -42.84 38.65
C TRP A 31 -15.99 -42.52 37.51
N ASN A 32 -16.35 -43.50 36.67
CA ASN A 32 -17.38 -43.31 35.64
C ASN A 32 -18.77 -43.02 36.21
N LEU A 33 -19.04 -43.41 37.46
CA LEU A 33 -20.30 -43.10 38.14
C LEU A 33 -20.49 -41.58 38.38
N LEU A 34 -19.41 -40.79 38.35
CA LEU A 34 -19.48 -39.34 38.51
C LEU A 34 -19.73 -38.60 37.20
N LYS A 35 -19.59 -39.24 36.03
CA LYS A 35 -19.74 -38.58 34.72
C LYS A 35 -21.08 -37.84 34.57
N PRO A 36 -22.26 -38.41 34.93
CA PRO A 36 -23.53 -37.69 34.79
C PRO A 36 -23.58 -36.40 35.60
N THR A 37 -23.08 -36.42 36.85
CA THR A 37 -23.04 -35.25 37.72
C THR A 37 -22.03 -34.22 37.25
N ILE A 38 -20.85 -34.65 36.77
CA ILE A 38 -19.84 -33.73 36.19
C ILE A 38 -20.41 -33.09 34.92
N ASN A 39 -21.00 -33.89 34.04
CA ASN A 39 -21.60 -33.42 32.79
C ASN A 39 -22.67 -32.36 33.06
N GLU A 40 -23.61 -32.63 33.97
CA GLU A 40 -24.67 -31.69 34.34
C GLU A 40 -24.11 -30.39 34.94
N ARG A 41 -23.19 -30.48 35.91
CA ARG A 41 -22.63 -29.31 36.61
C ARG A 41 -21.76 -28.44 35.71
N VAL A 42 -20.95 -29.05 34.85
CA VAL A 42 -20.13 -28.30 33.88
C VAL A 42 -21.02 -27.69 32.81
N SER A 43 -22.06 -28.41 32.37
CA SER A 43 -23.00 -27.86 31.39
C SER A 43 -23.75 -26.64 31.93
N GLU A 44 -24.21 -26.71 33.18
CA GLU A 44 -24.85 -25.59 33.89
C GLU A 44 -23.89 -24.41 34.08
N ALA A 45 -22.63 -24.68 34.45
CA ALA A 45 -21.64 -23.63 34.70
C ALA A 45 -21.16 -22.93 33.41
N LEU A 46 -21.10 -23.65 32.29
CA LEU A 46 -20.66 -23.11 31.00
C LEU A 46 -21.83 -22.62 30.13
N ASP A 47 -23.08 -22.86 30.54
CA ASP A 47 -24.29 -22.68 29.73
C ASP A 47 -24.17 -23.37 28.34
N ARG A 48 -23.55 -24.56 28.31
CA ARG A 48 -23.29 -25.31 27.06
C ARG A 48 -23.36 -26.81 27.32
N PRO A 49 -23.82 -27.63 26.35
CA PRO A 49 -23.78 -29.09 26.50
C PRO A 49 -22.34 -29.57 26.70
N PHE A 50 -22.04 -30.27 27.78
CA PHE A 50 -20.72 -30.86 28.02
C PHE A 50 -20.87 -32.34 28.36
N ALA A 51 -20.06 -33.18 27.71
CA ALA A 51 -20.07 -34.62 27.90
C ALA A 51 -18.67 -35.23 27.91
N ILE A 52 -18.42 -36.11 28.88
CA ILE A 52 -17.34 -37.11 28.84
C ILE A 52 -17.94 -38.41 28.31
N GLU A 53 -17.72 -38.71 27.03
CA GLU A 53 -18.28 -39.91 26.38
C GLU A 53 -17.44 -41.17 26.66
N GLY A 54 -16.13 -41.01 26.81
CA GLY A 54 -15.16 -42.09 27.04
C GLY A 54 -14.97 -42.45 28.52
N ASP A 55 -13.86 -43.13 28.83
CA ASP A 55 -13.51 -43.52 30.20
C ASP A 55 -13.04 -42.32 31.04
N LEU A 56 -13.50 -42.25 32.29
CA LEU A 56 -12.97 -41.34 33.30
C LEU A 56 -12.25 -42.18 34.37
N SER A 57 -10.93 -42.05 34.46
CA SER A 57 -10.11 -42.80 35.40
C SER A 57 -9.26 -41.89 36.28
N VAL A 58 -9.01 -42.33 37.52
CA VAL A 58 -8.13 -41.64 38.46
C VAL A 58 -7.09 -42.61 38.98
N ALA A 59 -5.83 -42.35 38.65
CA ALA A 59 -4.69 -43.13 39.13
C ALA A 59 -3.96 -42.37 40.23
N TRP A 60 -3.74 -43.02 41.36
CA TRP A 60 -3.01 -42.46 42.49
C TRP A 60 -1.53 -42.82 42.37
N ARG A 61 -0.67 -41.84 42.06
CA ARG A 61 0.77 -42.05 41.86
C ARG A 61 1.58 -41.06 42.67
N ARG A 62 2.80 -41.43 43.05
CA ARG A 62 3.75 -40.50 43.68
C ARG A 62 4.31 -39.56 42.63
N GLU A 63 4.39 -38.28 42.95
CA GLU A 63 4.98 -37.30 42.06
C GLU A 63 6.51 -37.37 42.15
N PRO A 64 7.22 -37.64 41.04
CA PRO A 64 8.68 -37.77 41.05
C PRO A 64 9.41 -36.49 41.45
N GLU A 65 8.79 -35.33 41.20
CA GLU A 65 9.40 -34.00 41.37
C GLU A 65 9.22 -33.42 42.79
N THR A 66 8.52 -34.13 43.68
CA THR A 66 8.31 -33.66 45.06
C THR A 66 9.36 -34.23 46.00
N ASP A 67 10.21 -33.37 46.57
CA ASP A 67 11.25 -33.79 47.54
C ASP A 67 10.74 -33.87 49.01
N GLY A 68 11.42 -34.69 49.81
CA GLY A 68 11.23 -34.79 51.26
C GLY A 68 10.04 -35.65 51.71
N GLY A 69 9.53 -35.42 52.93
CA GLY A 69 8.44 -36.23 53.52
C GLY A 69 7.10 -36.16 52.77
N ARG A 70 6.93 -35.16 51.89
CA ARG A 70 5.72 -34.94 51.07
C ARG A 70 5.66 -35.85 49.85
N ALA A 71 6.79 -36.43 49.42
CA ALA A 71 6.89 -37.39 48.32
C ALA A 71 6.08 -38.68 48.55
N TRP A 72 5.72 -38.97 49.81
CA TRP A 72 4.96 -40.17 50.18
C TRP A 72 3.46 -40.04 49.90
N LEU A 73 2.92 -38.84 49.76
CA LEU A 73 1.50 -38.61 49.50
C LEU A 73 1.24 -38.75 47.99
N PRO A 74 0.43 -39.74 47.54
CA PRO A 74 0.11 -39.89 46.13
C PRO A 74 -0.81 -38.76 45.66
N TRP A 75 -0.61 -38.33 44.41
CA TRP A 75 -1.44 -37.35 43.75
C TRP A 75 -2.42 -38.04 42.80
N PRO A 76 -3.67 -37.56 42.71
CA PRO A 76 -4.62 -38.04 41.72
C PRO A 76 -4.18 -37.57 40.32
N HIS A 77 -3.98 -38.55 39.44
CA HIS A 77 -3.79 -38.36 38.01
C HIS A 77 -5.12 -38.69 37.36
N ILE A 78 -5.82 -37.66 36.90
CA ILE A 78 -7.15 -37.78 36.31
C ILE A 78 -6.97 -37.87 34.80
N ALA A 79 -7.57 -38.87 34.18
CA ALA A 79 -7.62 -39.03 32.74
C ALA A 79 -9.07 -39.16 32.28
N ALA A 80 -9.50 -38.32 31.34
CA ALA A 80 -10.82 -38.34 30.74
C ALA A 80 -10.68 -38.50 29.22
N GLU A 81 -11.42 -39.43 28.63
CA GLU A 81 -11.42 -39.69 27.19
C GLU A 81 -12.70 -39.17 26.52
N GLN A 82 -12.59 -38.77 25.25
CA GLN A 82 -13.69 -38.29 24.40
C GLN A 82 -14.51 -37.20 25.10
N MET A 83 -13.87 -36.07 25.40
CA MET A 83 -14.54 -34.90 25.96
C MET A 83 -15.08 -34.03 24.83
N ILE A 84 -16.35 -33.67 24.95
CA ILE A 84 -17.04 -32.82 23.97
C ILE A 84 -17.68 -31.65 24.71
N LEU A 85 -17.40 -30.44 24.22
CA LEU A 85 -18.10 -29.22 24.57
C LEU A 85 -18.91 -28.79 23.35
N GLY A 86 -20.21 -28.73 23.52
CA GLY A 86 -21.18 -28.41 22.50
C GLY A 86 -21.23 -26.92 22.17
N ASN A 87 -21.73 -26.63 20.98
CA ASN A 87 -22.03 -25.28 20.56
C ASN A 87 -23.31 -24.75 21.27
N PRO A 88 -23.48 -23.41 21.35
CA PRO A 88 -24.78 -22.83 21.67
C PRO A 88 -25.81 -23.18 20.58
N GLU A 89 -27.10 -23.16 20.93
CA GLU A 89 -28.20 -23.52 20.01
C GLU A 89 -28.22 -22.73 18.69
N TRP A 90 -27.63 -21.54 18.66
CA TRP A 90 -27.60 -20.67 17.48
C TRP A 90 -26.43 -20.93 16.54
N ALA A 91 -25.36 -21.60 16.99
CA ALA A 91 -24.16 -21.86 16.19
C ALA A 91 -24.35 -23.08 15.29
N GLU A 92 -23.61 -23.15 14.19
CA GLU A 92 -23.71 -24.26 13.25
C GLU A 92 -22.92 -25.47 13.75
N GLY A 93 -23.51 -26.66 13.66
CA GLY A 93 -22.91 -27.91 14.13
C GLY A 93 -22.95 -28.06 15.65
N ASP A 94 -22.85 -29.31 16.12
CA ASP A 94 -23.14 -29.65 17.52
C ASP A 94 -21.95 -29.47 18.47
N THR A 95 -20.74 -29.21 17.96
CA THR A 95 -19.49 -29.29 18.73
C THR A 95 -18.64 -28.03 18.59
N PHE A 96 -18.37 -27.36 19.71
CA PHE A 96 -17.41 -26.27 19.81
C PHE A 96 -15.98 -26.81 19.98
N VAL A 97 -15.76 -27.68 20.98
CA VAL A 97 -14.45 -28.28 21.26
C VAL A 97 -14.60 -29.78 21.43
N SER A 98 -13.73 -30.57 20.80
CA SER A 98 -13.59 -31.99 21.10
C SER A 98 -12.14 -32.36 21.41
N LEU A 99 -11.96 -33.22 22.41
CA LEU A 99 -10.66 -33.69 22.89
C LEU A 99 -10.68 -35.21 22.95
N GLN A 100 -9.65 -35.86 22.40
CA GLN A 100 -9.54 -37.32 22.45
C GLN A 100 -9.24 -37.80 23.87
N GLN A 101 -8.34 -37.10 24.56
CA GLN A 101 -7.97 -37.40 25.93
C GLN A 101 -7.44 -36.15 26.64
N VAL A 102 -7.80 -35.99 27.91
CA VAL A 102 -7.21 -35.00 28.82
C VAL A 102 -6.62 -35.71 30.02
N LYS A 103 -5.36 -35.42 30.34
CA LYS A 103 -4.67 -35.88 31.54
C LYS A 103 -4.29 -34.68 32.38
N LEU A 104 -4.70 -34.68 33.64
CA LEU A 104 -4.33 -33.62 34.58
C LEU A 104 -3.88 -34.20 35.92
N ARG A 105 -3.00 -33.48 36.59
CA ARG A 105 -2.51 -33.83 37.93
C ARG A 105 -2.98 -32.76 38.90
N LEU A 106 -3.63 -33.15 39.99
CA LEU A 106 -4.14 -32.20 40.98
C LEU A 106 -3.29 -32.23 42.26
N ALA A 107 -2.74 -31.08 42.65
CA ALA A 107 -2.04 -30.97 43.91
C ALA A 107 -3.04 -30.88 45.07
N LEU A 108 -2.95 -31.80 46.02
CA LEU A 108 -3.94 -31.90 47.11
C LEU A 108 -3.73 -30.91 48.26
N LEU A 109 -2.49 -30.55 48.57
CA LEU A 109 -2.20 -29.66 49.71
C LEU A 109 -2.74 -28.24 49.52
N PRO A 110 -2.63 -27.61 48.32
CA PRO A 110 -3.22 -26.30 48.07
C PRO A 110 -4.75 -26.26 48.22
N LEU A 111 -5.45 -27.41 48.12
CA LEU A 111 -6.89 -27.47 48.34
C LEU A 111 -7.27 -27.06 49.77
N LEU A 112 -6.38 -27.28 50.76
CA LEU A 112 -6.60 -26.85 52.15
C LEU A 112 -6.61 -25.33 52.30
N SER A 113 -5.91 -24.62 51.42
CA SER A 113 -5.95 -23.15 51.31
C SER A 113 -6.95 -22.66 50.27
N LYS A 114 -7.91 -23.51 49.85
CA LYS A 114 -8.90 -23.24 48.81
C LYS A 114 -8.27 -22.88 47.45
N THR A 115 -7.14 -23.48 47.12
CA THR A 115 -6.45 -23.30 45.83
C THR A 115 -6.48 -24.61 45.05
N VAL A 116 -7.11 -24.60 43.88
CA VAL A 116 -7.04 -25.72 42.91
C VAL A 116 -5.80 -25.51 42.07
N HIS A 117 -4.69 -26.15 42.45
CA HIS A 117 -3.44 -26.07 41.72
C HIS A 117 -3.26 -27.29 40.82
N ILE A 118 -3.20 -27.06 39.51
CA ILE A 118 -3.02 -28.06 38.45
C ILE A 118 -1.67 -27.77 37.77
N PRO A 119 -0.57 -28.43 38.16
CA PRO A 119 0.75 -28.11 37.63
C PRO A 119 0.89 -28.34 36.12
N ARG A 120 0.17 -29.35 35.59
CA ARG A 120 0.23 -29.72 34.18
C ARG A 120 -1.08 -30.31 33.70
N ILE A 121 -1.50 -29.89 32.50
CA ILE A 121 -2.60 -30.46 31.73
C ILE A 121 -2.03 -30.91 30.39
N ASP A 122 -2.18 -32.20 30.06
CA ASP A 122 -1.82 -32.75 28.74
C ASP A 122 -3.11 -33.09 27.98
N VAL A 123 -3.30 -32.46 26.82
CA VAL A 123 -4.47 -32.61 25.95
C VAL A 123 -4.08 -33.35 24.67
N GLN A 124 -4.90 -34.29 24.22
CA GLN A 124 -4.65 -35.06 22.99
C GLN A 124 -5.70 -34.78 21.93
N GLY A 125 -5.25 -34.49 20.71
CA GLY A 125 -6.06 -34.23 19.54
C GLY A 125 -7.16 -33.19 19.72
N PRO A 126 -6.87 -31.97 20.26
CA PRO A 126 -7.88 -30.93 20.39
C PRO A 126 -8.37 -30.47 19.01
N VAL A 127 -9.69 -30.46 18.82
CA VAL A 127 -10.35 -29.83 17.67
C VAL A 127 -11.25 -28.72 18.16
N VAL A 128 -11.05 -27.50 17.65
CA VAL A 128 -11.79 -26.29 18.03
C VAL A 128 -12.52 -25.74 16.80
N ASN A 129 -13.82 -25.51 16.91
CA ASN A 129 -14.66 -24.92 15.87
C ASN A 129 -15.11 -23.52 16.33
N ALA A 130 -14.30 -22.50 16.11
CA ALA A 130 -14.62 -21.13 16.47
C ALA A 130 -15.55 -20.49 15.43
N GLN A 131 -16.69 -19.94 15.87
CA GLN A 131 -17.66 -19.27 15.00
C GLN A 131 -18.08 -17.91 15.56
N ARG A 132 -18.12 -16.89 14.69
CA ARG A 132 -18.70 -15.58 14.98
C ARG A 132 -19.62 -15.11 13.87
N LEU A 133 -20.84 -14.75 14.26
CA LEU A 133 -21.88 -14.27 13.36
C LEU A 133 -21.74 -12.77 13.09
N ALA A 134 -22.42 -12.31 12.04
CA ALA A 134 -22.41 -10.90 11.64
C ALA A 134 -23.06 -9.96 12.68
N ASP A 135 -23.81 -10.50 13.65
CA ASP A 135 -24.43 -9.74 14.74
C ASP A 135 -23.52 -9.60 15.97
N GLY A 136 -22.29 -10.12 15.94
CA GLY A 136 -21.34 -10.04 17.04
C GLY A 136 -21.30 -11.24 17.97
N ARG A 137 -22.28 -12.15 17.90
CA ARG A 137 -22.27 -13.35 18.74
C ARG A 137 -21.16 -14.31 18.32
N ASP A 138 -20.41 -14.80 19.29
CA ASP A 138 -19.38 -15.81 19.11
C ASP A 138 -19.54 -16.97 20.09
N ASN A 139 -18.99 -18.13 19.75
CA ASN A 139 -19.13 -19.36 20.54
C ASN A 139 -17.96 -19.60 21.51
N TRP A 140 -16.97 -18.70 21.55
CA TRP A 140 -15.79 -18.79 22.42
C TRP A 140 -15.88 -17.88 23.65
N THR A 141 -16.84 -16.96 23.71
CA THR A 141 -17.14 -16.15 24.88
C THR A 141 -18.17 -16.86 25.75
N PHE A 142 -17.84 -17.02 27.03
CA PHE A 142 -18.68 -17.67 28.04
C PHE A 142 -19.19 -16.62 29.03
N ASP A 143 -20.49 -16.64 29.29
CA ASP A 143 -21.09 -15.87 30.39
C ASP A 143 -21.04 -16.73 31.65
N LEU A 144 -20.02 -16.49 32.49
CA LEU A 144 -19.81 -17.23 33.73
C LEU A 144 -20.49 -16.56 34.94
N GLY A 145 -21.40 -15.60 34.70
CA GLY A 145 -21.99 -14.75 35.73
C GLY A 145 -21.00 -13.66 36.16
N SER A 146 -21.37 -12.40 35.93
CA SER A 146 -20.56 -11.22 36.27
C SER A 146 -20.31 -11.08 37.79
N GLU A 147 -19.11 -10.62 38.18
CA GLU A 147 -18.75 -10.21 39.56
C GLU A 147 -19.58 -9.01 40.10
N ASP A 148 -20.49 -8.44 39.32
CA ASP A 148 -21.36 -7.32 39.71
C ASP A 148 -22.56 -7.75 40.59
N ASP A 149 -22.76 -9.05 40.82
CA ASP A 149 -23.67 -9.53 41.86
C ASP A 149 -23.02 -9.37 43.24
N ALA A 150 -23.16 -8.16 43.81
CA ALA A 150 -22.81 -7.78 45.18
C ALA A 150 -23.62 -8.53 46.28
N SER A 151 -24.12 -9.72 45.98
CA SER A 151 -24.85 -10.60 46.91
C SER A 151 -24.22 -11.98 47.10
N ALA A 152 -23.06 -12.26 46.48
CA ALA A 152 -22.28 -13.48 46.73
C ALA A 152 -21.18 -13.31 47.81
N GLU A 153 -21.41 -12.50 48.84
CA GLU A 153 -20.55 -12.43 50.01
C GLU A 153 -20.85 -13.58 50.99
N GLU A 154 -20.41 -14.81 50.72
CA GLU A 154 -20.22 -15.80 51.82
C GLU A 154 -19.29 -16.99 51.51
N SER A 155 -18.73 -17.10 50.30
CA SER A 155 -17.75 -18.14 49.96
C SER A 155 -16.51 -17.52 49.35
N ALA A 156 -15.37 -17.51 50.05
CA ALA A 156 -14.10 -17.13 49.43
C ALA A 156 -13.91 -17.99 48.17
N PRO A 157 -13.86 -17.40 46.96
CA PRO A 157 -13.83 -18.15 45.71
C PRO A 157 -12.58 -19.01 45.70
N TRP A 158 -12.72 -20.28 45.30
CA TRP A 158 -11.57 -21.15 45.11
C TRP A 158 -10.64 -20.52 44.08
N LYS A 159 -9.36 -20.35 44.41
CA LYS A 159 -8.37 -19.84 43.45
C LYS A 159 -7.96 -20.98 42.52
N LEU A 160 -8.18 -20.84 41.22
CA LEU A 160 -7.68 -21.77 40.21
C LEU A 160 -6.28 -21.32 39.77
N ASP A 161 -5.32 -22.23 39.77
CA ASP A 161 -3.93 -22.00 39.37
C ASP A 161 -3.50 -23.14 38.44
N ILE A 162 -3.33 -22.83 37.15
CA ILE A 162 -2.99 -23.80 36.11
C ILE A 162 -1.56 -23.52 35.67
N GLY A 163 -0.70 -24.52 35.77
CA GLY A 163 0.67 -24.47 35.25
C GLY A 163 0.70 -24.67 33.73
N THR A 164 1.51 -25.62 33.27
CA THR A 164 1.74 -25.80 31.83
C THR A 164 0.60 -26.58 31.15
N ILE A 165 0.10 -26.07 30.03
CA ILE A 165 -0.81 -26.80 29.14
C ILE A 165 0.02 -27.32 27.96
N GLY A 166 0.10 -28.63 27.81
CA GLY A 166 0.73 -29.31 26.68
C GLY A 166 -0.31 -29.99 25.80
N PHE A 167 -0.05 -30.05 24.50
CA PHE A 167 -0.84 -30.85 23.57
C PHE A 167 0.07 -31.47 22.50
N ASP A 168 -0.43 -32.50 21.82
CA ASP A 168 0.20 -33.09 20.64
C ASP A 168 -0.15 -32.24 19.40
N GLN A 169 -1.14 -32.62 18.61
CA GLN A 169 -1.56 -31.90 17.42
C GLN A 169 -2.96 -31.34 17.63
N GLY A 170 -3.12 -30.03 17.44
CA GLY A 170 -4.42 -29.35 17.47
C GLY A 170 -4.90 -28.95 16.08
N GLN A 171 -6.22 -28.94 15.92
CA GLN A 171 -6.90 -28.37 14.75
C GLN A 171 -7.86 -27.27 15.20
N ILE A 172 -7.82 -26.13 14.53
CA ILE A 172 -8.65 -24.97 14.82
C ILE A 172 -9.30 -24.56 13.50
N MET A 173 -10.62 -24.68 13.43
CA MET A 173 -11.45 -24.17 12.36
C MET A 173 -12.09 -22.87 12.82
N VAL A 174 -11.93 -21.81 12.04
CA VAL A 174 -12.48 -20.48 12.32
C VAL A 174 -13.42 -20.08 11.19
N ASP A 175 -14.65 -19.71 11.53
CA ASP A 175 -15.59 -19.04 10.64
C ASP A 175 -16.08 -17.74 11.29
N ASP A 176 -15.59 -16.61 10.79
CA ASP A 176 -15.89 -15.29 11.30
C ASP A 176 -16.53 -14.42 10.22
N ALA A 177 -17.84 -14.21 10.34
CA ALA A 177 -18.63 -13.44 9.40
C ALA A 177 -18.31 -11.93 9.44
N ILE A 178 -17.75 -11.40 10.55
CA ILE A 178 -17.41 -9.98 10.68
C ILE A 178 -16.15 -9.66 9.88
N SER A 179 -15.08 -10.43 10.11
CA SER A 179 -13.82 -10.24 9.36
C SER A 179 -13.82 -10.94 8.00
N LYS A 180 -14.85 -11.76 7.72
CA LYS A 180 -14.96 -12.65 6.55
C LYS A 180 -13.76 -13.59 6.46
N LEU A 181 -13.40 -14.17 7.60
CA LEU A 181 -12.31 -15.14 7.73
C LEU A 181 -12.89 -16.55 7.82
N GLN A 182 -12.39 -17.43 6.95
CA GLN A 182 -12.62 -18.86 7.01
C GLN A 182 -11.25 -19.53 7.01
N LEU A 183 -10.88 -20.22 8.07
CA LEU A 183 -9.52 -20.73 8.26
C LEU A 183 -9.54 -22.14 8.86
N ASP A 184 -8.75 -23.05 8.30
CA ASP A 184 -8.36 -24.31 8.93
C ASP A 184 -6.90 -24.19 9.33
N MET A 185 -6.62 -24.28 10.63
CA MET A 185 -5.30 -24.15 11.21
C MET A 185 -4.93 -25.43 11.96
N GLN A 186 -3.74 -25.94 11.69
CA GLN A 186 -3.13 -27.04 12.41
C GLN A 186 -1.97 -26.51 13.25
N VAL A 187 -1.88 -26.95 14.50
CA VAL A 187 -0.82 -26.57 15.43
C VAL A 187 -0.15 -27.83 15.95
N GLU A 188 1.18 -27.90 15.91
CA GLU A 188 1.98 -29.04 16.34
C GLU A 188 3.17 -28.57 17.18
N PRO A 189 3.71 -29.41 18.08
CA PRO A 189 4.85 -29.06 18.91
C PRO A 189 6.15 -29.27 18.10
N LEU A 190 7.13 -28.37 18.26
CA LEU A 190 8.41 -28.44 17.53
C LEU A 190 9.32 -29.61 17.98
N GLY A 191 9.00 -30.25 19.10
CA GLY A 191 9.84 -31.26 19.75
C GLY A 191 10.98 -30.61 20.55
N GLU A 192 11.94 -29.99 19.87
CA GLU A 192 12.98 -29.16 20.47
C GLU A 192 12.60 -27.67 20.36
N PRO A 193 12.60 -26.91 21.47
CA PRO A 193 12.38 -25.47 21.43
C PRO A 193 13.45 -24.75 20.60
N ILE A 194 13.04 -23.70 19.90
CA ILE A 194 13.95 -22.84 19.12
C ILE A 194 14.12 -21.52 19.86
N ALA A 195 15.35 -21.13 20.13
CA ALA A 195 15.62 -19.87 20.81
C ALA A 195 15.23 -18.65 19.94
N PHE A 196 14.72 -17.60 20.57
CA PHE A 196 14.21 -16.43 19.87
C PHE A 196 15.27 -15.75 18.98
N ASP A 197 16.51 -15.70 19.47
CA ASP A 197 17.64 -15.08 18.80
C ASP A 197 18.15 -15.86 17.59
N GLU A 198 17.79 -17.15 17.45
CA GLU A 198 18.07 -17.93 16.24
C GLU A 198 17.22 -17.47 15.05
N ILE A 199 16.02 -16.92 15.30
CA ILE A 199 15.10 -16.46 14.24
C ILE A 199 15.22 -14.96 14.01
N VAL A 200 15.16 -14.17 15.09
CA VAL A 200 15.07 -12.70 15.02
C VAL A 200 16.45 -12.04 15.10
N GLY A 201 17.49 -12.78 15.52
CA GLY A 201 18.78 -12.23 15.88
C GLY A 201 18.80 -11.71 17.32
N LYS A 202 19.98 -11.27 17.80
CA LYS A 202 20.12 -10.77 19.17
C LYS A 202 19.31 -9.47 19.35
N PRO A 203 18.43 -9.38 20.34
CA PRO A 203 17.72 -8.14 20.64
C PRO A 203 18.71 -7.04 21.05
N GLU A 204 18.38 -5.78 20.76
CA GLU A 204 19.11 -4.64 21.34
C GLU A 204 18.99 -4.67 22.88
N GLU A 205 20.02 -4.20 23.59
CA GLU A 205 20.22 -4.30 25.06
C GLU A 205 19.10 -3.68 25.94
N SER A 206 18.00 -3.20 25.36
CA SER A 206 16.93 -2.46 26.04
C SER A 206 15.69 -3.28 26.42
N ALA A 207 15.65 -4.60 26.18
CA ALA A 207 14.51 -5.43 26.56
C ALA A 207 14.46 -5.68 28.08
N THR A 208 13.34 -5.33 28.72
CA THR A 208 13.11 -5.50 30.17
C THR A 208 12.92 -6.97 30.59
N ALA A 209 12.55 -7.83 29.64
CA ALA A 209 12.41 -9.27 29.81
C ALA A 209 12.83 -10.00 28.52
N ALA A 210 13.46 -11.18 28.67
CA ALA A 210 13.85 -11.99 27.53
C ALA A 210 12.61 -12.68 26.91
N PRO A 211 12.44 -12.66 25.58
CA PRO A 211 11.39 -13.43 24.91
C PRO A 211 11.53 -14.93 25.19
N GLN A 212 10.41 -15.65 25.21
CA GLN A 212 10.42 -17.11 25.33
C GLN A 212 10.96 -17.79 24.06
N GLU A 213 11.21 -19.10 24.17
CA GLU A 213 11.52 -19.95 23.03
C GLU A 213 10.24 -20.24 22.21
N TYR A 214 10.42 -20.47 20.91
CA TYR A 214 9.37 -21.01 20.06
C TYR A 214 9.20 -22.49 20.36
N VAL A 215 7.97 -22.92 20.61
CA VAL A 215 7.67 -24.31 20.98
C VAL A 215 6.58 -24.96 20.12
N PHE A 216 5.79 -24.16 19.41
CA PHE A 216 4.76 -24.65 18.49
C PHE A 216 5.01 -24.16 17.07
N ALA A 217 4.76 -25.04 16.09
CA ALA A 217 4.60 -24.69 14.69
C ALA A 217 3.10 -24.69 14.35
N TRP A 218 2.73 -23.86 13.40
CA TRP A 218 1.38 -23.86 12.86
C TRP A 218 1.39 -23.77 11.34
N ARG A 219 0.35 -24.32 10.72
CA ARG A 219 0.03 -24.17 9.30
C ARG A 219 -1.44 -23.83 9.19
N ALA A 220 -1.79 -22.96 8.26
CA ALA A 220 -3.17 -22.55 8.04
C ALA A 220 -3.47 -22.35 6.56
N GLU A 221 -4.69 -22.71 6.17
CA GLU A 221 -5.23 -22.47 4.83
C GLU A 221 -6.69 -22.02 4.91
N GLY A 222 -7.13 -21.21 3.95
CA GLY A 222 -8.50 -20.74 3.93
C GLY A 222 -8.72 -19.50 3.07
N ARG A 223 -9.64 -18.65 3.52
CA ARG A 223 -10.03 -17.41 2.85
C ARG A 223 -10.16 -16.26 3.84
N TYR A 224 -9.71 -15.08 3.43
CA TYR A 224 -9.87 -13.84 4.17
C TYR A 224 -10.33 -12.74 3.21
N GLN A 225 -11.46 -12.09 3.51
CA GLN A 225 -12.03 -11.05 2.63
C GLN A 225 -12.20 -11.52 1.17
N GLY A 226 -12.49 -12.82 0.98
CA GLY A 226 -12.64 -13.47 -0.33
C GLY A 226 -11.32 -13.85 -1.02
N GLN A 227 -10.16 -13.47 -0.49
CA GLN A 227 -8.84 -13.86 -0.99
C GLN A 227 -8.43 -15.23 -0.42
N THR A 228 -7.83 -16.10 -1.23
CA THR A 228 -7.20 -17.32 -0.72
C THR A 228 -6.02 -16.95 0.17
N VAL A 229 -5.96 -17.55 1.36
CA VAL A 229 -4.88 -17.39 2.32
C VAL A 229 -4.25 -18.73 2.61
N GLN A 230 -2.92 -18.76 2.67
CA GLN A 230 -2.14 -19.88 3.16
C GLN A 230 -0.98 -19.33 3.98
N GLY A 231 -0.60 -20.00 5.05
CA GLY A 231 0.53 -19.57 5.85
C GLY A 231 1.05 -20.65 6.78
N GLU A 232 2.25 -20.40 7.26
CA GLU A 232 2.89 -21.21 8.28
C GLU A 232 3.70 -20.31 9.21
N GLY A 233 4.05 -20.82 10.37
CA GLY A 233 4.82 -20.04 11.33
C GLY A 233 5.09 -20.79 12.62
N LYS A 234 5.62 -20.05 13.59
CA LYS A 234 5.98 -20.55 14.90
C LYS A 234 5.55 -19.58 15.99
N VAL A 235 5.22 -20.11 17.16
CA VAL A 235 4.80 -19.32 18.31
C VAL A 235 5.37 -19.86 19.62
N GLY A 236 5.41 -18.99 20.63
CA GLY A 236 5.84 -19.34 21.98
C GLY A 236 4.87 -20.23 22.74
N GLY A 237 5.24 -20.56 23.98
CA GLY A 237 4.44 -21.44 24.84
C GLY A 237 3.16 -20.75 25.33
N LEU A 238 2.08 -21.52 25.48
CA LEU A 238 0.79 -21.02 25.96
C LEU A 238 0.84 -20.42 27.37
N LEU A 239 1.87 -20.74 28.18
CA LEU A 239 2.02 -20.17 29.52
C LEU A 239 2.30 -18.66 29.50
N ALA A 240 3.01 -18.14 28.47
CA ALA A 240 3.19 -16.70 28.28
C ALA A 240 1.88 -15.95 28.02
N LEU A 241 0.81 -16.65 27.62
CA LEU A 241 -0.49 -16.00 27.46
C LEU A 241 -1.09 -15.56 28.80
N GLN A 242 -0.58 -16.02 29.95
CA GLN A 242 -1.09 -15.65 31.28
C GLN A 242 -0.29 -14.53 31.95
N ASP A 243 0.94 -14.28 31.53
CA ASP A 243 1.81 -13.25 32.13
C ASP A 243 1.99 -12.07 31.16
N ALA A 244 1.30 -10.98 31.45
CA ALA A 244 1.36 -9.76 30.65
C ALA A 244 2.77 -9.15 30.54
N ALA A 245 3.70 -9.51 31.45
CA ALA A 245 5.06 -8.99 31.44
C ALA A 245 6.01 -9.76 30.49
N LEU A 246 5.63 -10.94 30.01
CA LEU A 246 6.48 -11.78 29.16
C LEU A 246 6.17 -11.57 27.68
N PRO A 247 7.15 -11.13 26.86
CA PRO A 247 6.96 -11.00 25.42
C PRO A 247 6.68 -12.38 24.78
N PHE A 248 5.53 -12.51 24.11
CA PHE A 248 5.13 -13.72 23.41
C PHE A 248 5.75 -13.75 22.00
N PRO A 249 6.67 -14.69 21.69
CA PRO A 249 7.32 -14.73 20.39
C PRO A 249 6.36 -15.27 19.32
N LEU A 250 6.35 -14.62 18.16
CA LEU A 250 5.60 -15.07 16.98
C LEU A 250 6.42 -14.91 15.71
N GLU A 251 6.22 -15.85 14.78
CA GLU A 251 6.76 -15.88 13.42
C GLU A 251 5.63 -16.29 12.49
N ALA A 252 5.53 -15.65 11.32
CA ALA A 252 4.59 -16.04 10.27
C ALA A 252 5.14 -15.76 8.87
N ASP A 253 4.88 -16.67 7.93
CA ASP A 253 4.98 -16.48 6.48
C ASP A 253 3.62 -16.77 5.85
N VAL A 254 2.91 -15.71 5.49
CA VAL A 254 1.53 -15.75 5.01
C VAL A 254 1.47 -15.23 3.58
N ARG A 255 0.73 -15.92 2.72
CA ARG A 255 0.36 -15.45 1.38
C ARG A 255 -1.15 -15.23 1.34
N ALA A 256 -1.55 -14.03 0.94
CA ALA A 256 -2.94 -13.64 0.75
C ALA A 256 -3.09 -12.98 -0.63
N GLY A 257 -3.71 -13.70 -1.58
CA GLY A 257 -3.72 -13.28 -2.99
C GLY A 257 -2.29 -13.14 -3.55
N SER A 258 -1.95 -11.96 -4.09
CA SER A 258 -0.60 -11.66 -4.58
C SER A 258 0.35 -11.10 -3.51
N THR A 259 -0.12 -10.91 -2.27
CA THR A 259 0.66 -10.35 -1.18
C THR A 259 1.30 -11.47 -0.35
N ARG A 260 2.59 -11.35 -0.04
CA ARG A 260 3.30 -12.19 0.93
C ARG A 260 3.78 -11.33 2.10
N ILE A 261 3.42 -11.77 3.30
CA ILE A 261 3.74 -11.14 4.58
C ILE A 261 4.66 -12.10 5.33
N ARG A 262 5.87 -11.65 5.66
CA ARG A 262 6.79 -12.37 6.54
C ARG A 262 7.05 -11.52 7.77
N LEU A 263 6.77 -12.05 8.95
CA LEU A 263 6.96 -11.35 10.22
C LEU A 263 7.64 -12.25 11.24
N ALA A 264 8.45 -11.64 12.10
CA ALA A 264 9.00 -12.30 13.28
C ALA A 264 9.25 -11.27 14.38
N GLY A 265 8.86 -11.56 15.62
CA GLY A 265 9.04 -10.66 16.75
C GLY A 265 8.18 -11.05 17.93
N THR A 266 7.67 -10.07 18.69
CA THR A 266 6.96 -10.31 19.94
C THR A 266 5.64 -9.56 20.06
N LEU A 267 4.69 -10.15 20.79
CA LEU A 267 3.45 -9.55 21.27
C LEU A 267 3.50 -9.46 22.81
N THR A 268 3.37 -8.27 23.36
CA THR A 268 3.28 -8.04 24.80
C THR A 268 1.82 -7.98 25.23
N ASP A 269 1.52 -8.55 26.40
CA ASP A 269 0.15 -8.67 26.94
C ASP A 269 -0.85 -9.23 25.90
N PRO A 270 -0.71 -10.50 25.50
CA PRO A 270 -1.51 -11.10 24.44
C PRO A 270 -3.01 -11.19 24.78
N GLN A 271 -3.40 -11.17 26.07
CA GLN A 271 -4.82 -11.18 26.47
C GLN A 271 -5.50 -9.86 26.15
N ASN A 272 -4.81 -8.73 26.37
CA ASN A 272 -5.34 -7.40 26.09
C ASN A 272 -4.84 -6.82 24.76
N LEU A 273 -4.01 -7.58 24.01
CA LEU A 273 -3.32 -7.15 22.80
C LEU A 273 -2.52 -5.85 23.05
N GLY A 274 -1.61 -5.86 24.02
CA GLY A 274 -0.92 -4.63 24.46
C GLY A 274 -0.09 -3.95 23.37
N ALA A 275 1.01 -4.59 22.94
CA ALA A 275 1.93 -4.02 21.96
C ALA A 275 2.60 -5.07 21.06
N LEU A 276 2.81 -4.71 19.79
CA LEU A 276 3.58 -5.50 18.82
C LEU A 276 4.96 -4.88 18.61
N ASP A 277 5.96 -5.74 18.41
CA ASP A 277 7.29 -5.36 17.93
C ASP A 277 7.80 -6.45 16.99
N LEU A 278 7.80 -6.16 15.68
CA LEU A 278 7.97 -7.16 14.63
C LEU A 278 8.98 -6.67 13.58
N ASN A 279 9.87 -7.56 13.14
CA ASN A 279 10.54 -7.43 11.85
C ASN A 279 9.55 -7.84 10.76
N LEU A 280 9.12 -6.90 9.93
CA LEU A 280 8.10 -7.08 8.91
C LEU A 280 8.71 -6.97 7.51
N ARG A 281 8.46 -8.00 6.68
CA ARG A 281 8.68 -7.99 5.24
C ARG A 281 7.37 -8.11 4.49
N LEU A 282 7.10 -7.17 3.60
CA LEU A 282 5.93 -7.17 2.73
C LEU A 282 6.39 -7.25 1.28
N SER A 283 5.68 -8.02 0.45
CA SER A 283 5.94 -8.05 -0.99
C SER A 283 4.67 -8.40 -1.75
N GLY A 284 4.53 -7.89 -2.97
CA GLY A 284 3.38 -8.19 -3.82
C GLY A 284 3.47 -7.53 -5.19
N THR A 285 2.44 -7.73 -6.01
CA THR A 285 2.41 -7.21 -7.39
C THR A 285 2.01 -5.74 -7.51
N SER A 286 1.33 -5.19 -6.50
CA SER A 286 0.93 -3.77 -6.41
C SER A 286 0.55 -3.43 -4.97
N LEU A 287 0.93 -2.24 -4.49
CA LEU A 287 0.56 -1.74 -3.16
C LEU A 287 -0.96 -1.62 -3.00
N GLY A 288 -1.69 -1.31 -4.07
CA GLY A 288 -3.16 -1.23 -4.07
C GLY A 288 -3.88 -2.53 -3.70
N ASN A 289 -3.18 -3.68 -3.75
CA ASN A 289 -3.70 -4.99 -3.33
C ASN A 289 -3.66 -5.21 -1.81
N LEU A 290 -3.09 -4.28 -1.04
CA LEU A 290 -3.13 -4.30 0.43
C LEU A 290 -4.46 -3.81 0.99
N TYR A 291 -5.24 -3.03 0.22
CA TYR A 291 -6.52 -2.47 0.67
C TYR A 291 -7.53 -3.54 1.14
N PRO A 292 -7.80 -4.62 0.37
CA PRO A 292 -8.71 -5.68 0.82
C PRO A 292 -8.23 -6.42 2.07
N LEU A 293 -6.92 -6.39 2.37
CA LEU A 293 -6.32 -7.13 3.48
C LEU A 293 -6.22 -6.29 4.76
N THR A 294 -6.05 -4.97 4.63
CA THR A 294 -5.67 -4.09 5.75
C THR A 294 -6.61 -2.90 5.92
N GLY A 295 -7.43 -2.59 4.93
CA GLY A 295 -8.20 -1.35 4.87
C GLY A 295 -7.38 -0.10 4.52
N VAL A 296 -6.04 -0.21 4.44
CA VAL A 296 -5.15 0.92 4.11
C VAL A 296 -5.22 1.21 2.61
N THR A 297 -5.51 2.47 2.25
CA THR A 297 -5.64 2.92 0.87
C THR A 297 -4.29 3.34 0.31
N LEU A 298 -3.62 2.44 -0.39
CA LEU A 298 -2.36 2.71 -1.09
C LEU A 298 -2.59 2.79 -2.61
N PRO A 299 -1.78 3.56 -3.36
CA PRO A 299 -1.92 3.67 -4.80
C PRO A 299 -1.57 2.36 -5.51
N ASP A 300 -2.02 2.22 -6.75
CA ASP A 300 -1.52 1.15 -7.61
C ASP A 300 -0.04 1.40 -7.95
N SER A 301 0.75 0.34 -8.01
CA SER A 301 2.20 0.41 -8.22
C SER A 301 2.70 -0.77 -9.05
N PRO A 302 3.95 -0.72 -9.55
CA PRO A 302 4.69 -1.93 -9.94
C PRO A 302 4.89 -2.87 -8.73
N PRO A 303 5.45 -4.08 -8.95
CA PRO A 303 5.78 -5.00 -7.87
C PRO A 303 6.64 -4.34 -6.79
N TYR A 304 6.32 -4.61 -5.54
CA TYR A 304 7.01 -3.99 -4.40
C TYR A 304 7.56 -5.05 -3.45
N SER A 305 8.60 -4.66 -2.72
CA SER A 305 9.15 -5.43 -1.60
C SER A 305 9.71 -4.47 -0.55
N THR A 306 9.32 -4.62 0.71
CA THR A 306 9.85 -3.82 1.82
C THR A 306 10.27 -4.72 2.98
N ASP A 307 11.22 -4.27 3.77
CA ASP A 307 11.61 -4.84 5.05
C ASP A 307 11.91 -3.74 6.06
N GLY A 308 11.41 -3.88 7.29
CA GLY A 308 11.58 -2.87 8.34
C GLY A 308 10.99 -3.32 9.66
N ARG A 309 11.00 -2.45 10.66
CA ARG A 309 10.45 -2.74 12.00
C ARG A 309 9.05 -2.18 12.14
N LEU A 310 8.07 -3.02 12.42
CA LEU A 310 6.70 -2.63 12.75
C LEU A 310 6.52 -2.70 14.27
N SER A 311 6.28 -1.56 14.91
CA SER A 311 5.77 -1.50 16.28
C SER A 311 4.30 -1.08 16.28
N ALA A 312 3.49 -1.64 17.19
CA ALA A 312 2.10 -1.23 17.33
C ALA A 312 1.66 -1.13 18.78
N GLN A 313 0.79 -0.16 19.08
CA GLN A 313 0.05 -0.03 20.33
C GLN A 313 -1.42 -0.18 20.00
N LEU A 314 -2.02 -1.31 20.35
CA LEU A 314 -3.36 -1.66 19.85
C LEU A 314 -4.48 -1.07 20.74
N GLN A 315 -4.15 -0.65 21.96
CA GLN A 315 -5.09 -0.09 22.96
C GLN A 315 -4.85 1.41 23.24
N ALA A 316 -4.31 2.16 22.28
CA ALA A 316 -4.10 3.59 22.47
C ALA A 316 -5.44 4.37 22.45
N ALA A 317 -5.53 5.44 23.25
CA ALA A 317 -6.77 6.21 23.44
C ALA A 317 -7.31 6.85 22.15
N GLU A 318 -6.43 7.16 21.19
CA GLU A 318 -6.78 7.76 19.89
C GLU A 318 -7.06 6.70 18.80
N GLY A 319 -7.02 5.41 19.15
CA GLY A 319 -7.09 4.27 18.23
C GLY A 319 -5.75 3.56 18.06
N ALA A 320 -5.79 2.32 17.56
CA ALA A 320 -4.60 1.50 17.39
C ALA A 320 -3.56 2.20 16.52
N THR A 321 -2.34 2.36 17.04
CA THR A 321 -1.24 3.08 16.37
C THR A 321 -0.19 2.09 15.91
N TYR A 322 0.17 2.15 14.63
CA TYR A 322 1.16 1.30 13.98
C TYR A 322 2.29 2.19 13.45
N ARG A 323 3.55 1.83 13.70
CA ARG A 323 4.73 2.55 13.23
C ARG A 323 5.63 1.57 12.48
N TYR A 324 5.79 1.78 11.19
CA TYR A 324 6.72 1.06 10.34
C TYR A 324 7.96 1.94 10.13
N GLN A 325 9.06 1.57 10.80
CA GLN A 325 10.22 2.41 10.98
C GLN A 325 11.44 1.84 10.26
N ASP A 326 12.31 2.77 9.82
CA ASP A 326 13.59 2.47 9.15
C ASP A 326 13.44 1.41 8.05
N PHE A 327 12.31 1.42 7.34
CA PHE A 327 12.06 0.40 6.34
C PHE A 327 12.88 0.70 5.10
N ASN A 328 13.35 -0.36 4.45
CA ASN A 328 14.04 -0.33 3.17
C ASN A 328 13.25 -1.18 2.18
N GLY A 329 13.38 -0.91 0.89
CA GLY A 329 12.65 -1.67 -0.11
C GLY A 329 12.78 -1.15 -1.53
N SER A 330 11.93 -1.69 -2.40
CA SER A 330 11.77 -1.25 -3.78
C SER A 330 10.32 -1.24 -4.22
N ILE A 331 10.02 -0.39 -5.20
CA ILE A 331 8.79 -0.35 -5.99
C ILE A 331 9.22 -0.33 -7.44
N GLY A 332 8.98 -1.43 -8.17
CA GLY A 332 9.59 -1.64 -9.48
C GLY A 332 11.11 -1.68 -9.35
N ASP A 333 11.78 -0.86 -10.14
CA ASP A 333 13.23 -0.70 -10.13
C ASP A 333 13.71 0.46 -9.23
N SER A 334 12.77 1.22 -8.64
CA SER A 334 13.04 2.33 -7.73
C SER A 334 13.26 1.83 -6.30
N ASP A 335 14.24 2.39 -5.59
CA ASP A 335 14.38 2.15 -4.14
C ASP A 335 13.40 3.01 -3.34
N ILE A 336 12.99 2.53 -2.17
CA ILE A 336 12.13 3.28 -1.25
C ILE A 336 12.51 3.01 0.20
N HIS A 337 12.61 4.07 0.98
CA HIS A 337 12.97 4.03 2.40
C HIS A 337 12.11 5.00 3.19
N GLY A 338 11.94 4.75 4.49
CA GLY A 338 11.41 5.78 5.37
C GLY A 338 10.69 5.27 6.61
N ASP A 339 9.81 6.12 7.11
CA ASP A 339 9.03 5.90 8.32
C ASP A 339 7.57 6.24 8.04
N LEU A 340 6.66 5.34 8.39
CA LEU A 340 5.23 5.53 8.28
C LEU A 340 4.54 5.25 9.61
N THR A 341 3.59 6.09 9.97
CA THR A 341 2.70 5.90 11.12
C THR A 341 1.26 5.85 10.63
N TYR A 342 0.56 4.77 10.96
CA TYR A 342 -0.86 4.60 10.72
C TYR A 342 -1.61 4.61 12.05
N VAL A 343 -2.57 5.52 12.20
CA VAL A 343 -3.43 5.62 13.39
C VAL A 343 -4.85 5.23 12.98
N ALA A 344 -5.33 4.12 13.51
CA ALA A 344 -6.68 3.61 13.29
C ALA A 344 -7.71 4.33 14.17
N GLY A 345 -7.80 5.65 14.02
CA GLY A 345 -8.70 6.51 14.80
C GLY A 345 -10.04 6.80 14.10
N GLU A 346 -10.95 7.43 14.85
CA GLU A 346 -12.22 7.96 14.34
C GLU A 346 -12.14 9.47 14.07
N PRO A 347 -12.90 10.03 13.10
CA PRO A 347 -13.86 9.36 12.23
C PRO A 347 -13.23 8.60 11.06
N ARG A 348 -11.92 8.80 10.81
CA ARG A 348 -11.16 8.13 9.77
C ARG A 348 -9.74 7.85 10.26
N PRO A 349 -9.14 6.73 9.84
CA PRO A 349 -7.74 6.47 10.10
C PRO A 349 -6.85 7.46 9.34
N LYS A 350 -5.64 7.71 9.86
CA LYS A 350 -4.64 8.60 9.24
C LYS A 350 -3.32 7.88 9.01
N LEU A 351 -2.81 7.95 7.78
CA LEU A 351 -1.44 7.56 7.44
C LEU A 351 -0.54 8.80 7.38
N SER A 352 0.61 8.79 8.04
CA SER A 352 1.55 9.91 8.01
C SER A 352 2.99 9.44 7.98
N GLY A 353 3.90 10.25 7.43
CA GLY A 353 5.32 9.91 7.45
C GLY A 353 6.14 10.55 6.35
N SER A 354 7.33 10.02 6.14
CA SER A 354 8.24 10.46 5.09
C SER A 354 8.86 9.30 4.36
N LEU A 355 8.93 9.42 3.04
CA LEU A 355 9.47 8.46 2.09
C LEU A 355 10.62 9.09 1.32
N VAL A 356 11.70 8.35 1.14
CA VAL A 356 12.87 8.77 0.37
C VAL A 356 13.25 7.66 -0.61
N SER A 357 13.43 8.03 -1.87
CA SER A 357 14.07 7.23 -2.90
C SER A 357 15.41 7.87 -3.25
N ASN A 358 16.50 7.09 -3.22
CA ASN A 358 17.79 7.57 -3.70
C ASN A 358 17.88 7.49 -5.22
N GLN A 359 17.18 6.53 -5.83
CA GLN A 359 17.04 6.29 -7.25
C GLN A 359 15.57 5.98 -7.56
N LEU A 360 14.89 6.94 -8.17
CA LEU A 360 13.51 6.85 -8.59
C LEU A 360 13.46 6.73 -10.12
N LEU A 361 12.84 5.70 -10.66
CA LEU A 361 12.56 5.63 -12.09
C LEU A 361 11.20 6.26 -12.37
N PHE A 362 11.13 7.15 -13.36
CA PHE A 362 9.88 7.79 -13.71
C PHE A 362 8.83 6.78 -14.23
N SER A 363 9.28 5.70 -14.87
CA SER A 363 8.42 4.59 -15.29
C SER A 363 7.67 3.94 -14.13
N ASP A 364 8.27 3.91 -12.93
CA ASP A 364 7.62 3.31 -11.75
C ASP A 364 6.52 4.20 -11.16
N LEU A 365 6.47 5.48 -11.54
CA LEU A 365 5.37 6.40 -11.21
C LEU A 365 4.19 6.27 -12.19
N ALA A 366 4.38 5.62 -13.35
CA ALA A 366 3.37 5.55 -14.40
C ALA A 366 2.02 4.94 -13.93
N PRO A 367 1.99 3.90 -13.07
CA PRO A 367 0.72 3.36 -12.56
C PRO A 367 -0.09 4.36 -11.73
N LEU A 368 0.53 5.39 -11.13
CA LEU A 368 -0.18 6.41 -10.34
C LEU A 368 -1.18 7.21 -11.18
N ILE A 369 -0.90 7.33 -12.48
CA ILE A 369 -1.72 8.06 -13.45
C ILE A 369 -2.25 7.16 -14.57
N GLY A 370 -2.08 5.84 -14.47
CA GLY A 370 -2.52 4.87 -15.48
C GLY A 370 -1.74 4.91 -16.79
N ALA A 371 -0.51 5.43 -16.78
CA ALA A 371 0.37 5.54 -17.96
C ALA A 371 1.22 4.27 -18.20
N ASP A 372 1.04 3.22 -17.39
CA ASP A 372 1.71 1.94 -17.55
C ASP A 372 1.17 1.15 -18.77
N SER A 373 1.98 0.21 -19.27
CA SER A 373 1.63 -0.60 -20.43
C SER A 373 0.44 -1.51 -20.12
N ASN A 374 -0.29 -1.92 -21.16
CA ASN A 374 -1.41 -2.87 -21.00
C ASN A 374 -0.98 -4.21 -20.39
N ALA A 375 0.29 -4.62 -20.55
CA ALA A 375 0.82 -5.83 -19.94
C ALA A 375 1.07 -5.65 -18.43
N GLU A 376 1.60 -4.49 -18.02
CA GLU A 376 1.80 -4.15 -16.60
C GLU A 376 0.46 -4.00 -15.87
N LYS A 377 -0.53 -3.34 -16.49
CA LYS A 377 -1.91 -3.26 -15.99
C LYS A 377 -2.48 -4.63 -15.67
N GLU A 378 -2.32 -5.58 -16.58
CA GLU A 378 -2.79 -6.95 -16.40
C GLU A 378 -2.03 -7.68 -15.27
N ALA A 379 -0.71 -7.51 -15.20
CA ALA A 379 0.12 -8.12 -14.15
C ALA A 379 -0.26 -7.67 -12.73
N ARG A 380 -0.68 -6.41 -12.57
CA ARG A 380 -1.19 -5.87 -11.29
C ARG A 380 -2.69 -6.08 -11.07
N GLY A 381 -3.38 -6.76 -11.99
CA GLY A 381 -4.80 -7.12 -11.86
C GLY A 381 -5.80 -6.04 -12.29
N SER A 382 -5.37 -5.03 -13.05
CA SER A 382 -6.27 -4.03 -13.65
C SER A 382 -6.91 -4.57 -14.93
N SER A 383 -8.21 -4.31 -15.09
CA SER A 383 -8.95 -4.61 -16.33
C SER A 383 -8.96 -3.46 -17.33
N ALA A 384 -8.45 -2.28 -16.95
CA ALA A 384 -8.38 -1.12 -17.82
C ALA A 384 -7.40 -1.36 -18.98
N ARG A 385 -7.74 -0.87 -20.17
CA ARG A 385 -6.88 -0.97 -21.36
C ARG A 385 -6.75 0.39 -22.02
N GLN A 386 -5.51 0.76 -22.34
CA GLN A 386 -5.20 1.97 -23.11
C GLN A 386 -5.53 1.72 -24.59
N PRO A 387 -6.40 2.53 -25.21
CA PRO A 387 -6.67 2.49 -26.65
C PRO A 387 -5.42 2.82 -27.47
N ALA A 388 -5.27 2.22 -28.65
CA ALA A 388 -4.08 2.43 -29.49
C ALA A 388 -4.04 3.82 -30.15
N ASP A 389 -5.20 4.45 -30.29
CA ASP A 389 -5.42 5.77 -30.85
C ASP A 389 -5.35 6.91 -29.80
N LYS A 390 -5.14 6.56 -28.52
CA LYS A 390 -5.03 7.51 -27.42
C LYS A 390 -3.68 7.45 -26.72
N VAL A 391 -3.08 8.61 -26.49
CA VAL A 391 -1.85 8.82 -25.75
C VAL A 391 -2.16 9.17 -24.29
N LEU A 392 -3.24 9.91 -24.02
CA LEU A 392 -3.60 10.28 -22.65
C LEU A 392 -4.14 9.06 -21.87
N PRO A 393 -3.68 8.83 -20.62
CA PRO A 393 -4.15 7.71 -19.82
C PRO A 393 -5.66 7.72 -19.57
N VAL A 394 -6.33 6.62 -19.92
CA VAL A 394 -7.79 6.46 -19.74
C VAL A 394 -8.18 5.68 -18.49
N GLU A 395 -7.22 5.09 -17.76
CA GLU A 395 -7.53 4.34 -16.54
C GLU A 395 -8.07 5.28 -15.46
N GLU A 396 -9.17 4.84 -14.83
CA GLU A 396 -9.84 5.65 -13.83
C GLU A 396 -9.18 5.55 -12.45
N PHE A 397 -9.06 6.69 -11.78
CA PHE A 397 -8.69 6.77 -10.38
C PHE A 397 -9.78 6.12 -9.50
N ARG A 398 -9.35 5.30 -8.55
CA ARG A 398 -10.22 4.63 -7.57
C ARG A 398 -10.63 5.56 -6.42
N THR A 399 -11.35 6.62 -6.75
CA THR A 399 -11.73 7.69 -5.81
C THR A 399 -12.65 7.22 -4.69
N GLU A 400 -13.35 6.10 -4.87
CA GLU A 400 -14.18 5.48 -3.83
C GLU A 400 -13.38 5.10 -2.58
N ARG A 401 -12.08 4.84 -2.73
CA ARG A 401 -11.18 4.49 -1.62
C ARG A 401 -10.64 5.72 -0.89
N TRP A 402 -10.69 6.91 -1.49
CA TRP A 402 -10.06 8.12 -0.95
C TRP A 402 -10.75 8.63 0.32
N ARG A 403 -11.98 8.21 0.60
CA ARG A 403 -12.68 8.52 1.86
C ARG A 403 -12.43 7.51 2.97
N ALA A 404 -11.77 6.38 2.67
CA ALA A 404 -11.52 5.33 3.66
C ALA A 404 -10.44 5.73 4.68
N MET A 405 -9.56 6.68 4.34
CA MET A 405 -8.52 7.19 5.23
C MET A 405 -8.08 8.60 4.85
N ASP A 406 -7.46 9.30 5.79
CA ASP A 406 -6.71 10.52 5.55
C ASP A 406 -5.20 10.20 5.43
N ALA A 407 -4.44 11.03 4.73
CA ALA A 407 -3.00 10.84 4.53
C ALA A 407 -2.22 12.16 4.58
N ASP A 408 -0.98 12.08 5.07
CA ASP A 408 -0.05 13.21 5.19
C ASP A 408 1.39 12.69 5.06
N VAL A 409 1.83 12.50 3.80
CA VAL A 409 3.08 11.81 3.49
C VAL A 409 4.00 12.70 2.65
N HIS A 410 5.22 12.93 3.14
CA HIS A 410 6.26 13.63 2.38
C HIS A 410 7.07 12.63 1.56
N VAL A 411 7.18 12.83 0.25
CA VAL A 411 7.92 11.95 -0.66
C VAL A 411 9.07 12.73 -1.29
N ARG A 412 10.29 12.19 -1.20
CA ARG A 412 11.47 12.77 -1.83
C ARG A 412 12.21 11.78 -2.72
N GLY A 413 12.56 12.18 -3.93
CA GLY A 413 13.41 11.41 -4.85
C GLY A 413 14.70 12.18 -5.12
N ARG A 414 15.86 11.66 -4.73
CA ARG A 414 17.14 12.38 -4.88
C ARG A 414 17.70 12.34 -6.30
N HIS A 415 17.54 11.20 -6.97
CA HIS A 415 17.98 11.03 -8.35
C HIS A 415 16.85 10.36 -9.12
N ILE A 416 16.44 10.97 -10.24
CA ILE A 416 15.30 10.46 -11.02
C ILE A 416 15.77 10.08 -12.41
N VAL A 417 15.49 8.84 -12.79
CA VAL A 417 15.84 8.29 -14.09
C VAL A 417 14.56 8.17 -14.91
N HIS A 418 14.34 9.11 -15.84
CA HIS A 418 13.25 9.02 -16.83
C HIS A 418 13.72 8.29 -18.09
N SER A 419 14.90 8.66 -18.59
CA SER A 419 15.65 8.01 -19.67
C SER A 419 17.13 8.38 -19.55
N GLU A 420 18.03 7.72 -20.27
CA GLU A 420 19.47 8.10 -20.27
C GLU A 420 19.72 9.56 -20.70
N GLN A 421 18.75 10.22 -21.35
CA GLN A 421 18.97 11.49 -22.04
C GLN A 421 18.26 12.69 -21.39
N LEU A 422 17.19 12.49 -20.61
CA LEU A 422 16.45 13.57 -19.95
C LEU A 422 16.51 13.38 -18.41
N PRO A 423 17.56 13.89 -17.73
CA PRO A 423 17.67 13.75 -16.29
C PRO A 423 16.61 14.64 -15.63
N ILE A 424 15.68 13.99 -14.92
CA ILE A 424 14.84 14.66 -13.93
C ILE A 424 15.64 14.59 -12.62
N THR A 425 15.70 15.68 -11.86
CA THR A 425 16.44 15.76 -10.60
C THR A 425 15.51 16.18 -9.49
N ASP A 426 15.74 15.70 -8.27
CA ASP A 426 15.11 16.21 -7.04
C ASP A 426 13.57 16.29 -7.08
N LEU A 427 12.88 15.19 -6.78
CA LEU A 427 11.43 15.18 -6.50
C LEU A 427 11.22 15.56 -5.04
N ASP A 428 10.33 16.51 -4.79
CA ASP A 428 9.80 16.82 -3.47
C ASP A 428 8.28 16.99 -3.56
N ALA A 429 7.54 16.12 -2.89
CA ALA A 429 6.08 16.08 -2.95
C ALA A 429 5.46 15.91 -1.56
N GLN A 430 4.55 16.79 -1.16
CA GLN A 430 3.67 16.52 -0.02
C GLN A 430 2.35 15.96 -0.52
N VAL A 431 1.99 14.75 -0.09
CA VAL A 431 0.73 14.08 -0.39
C VAL A 431 -0.21 14.27 0.78
N LEU A 432 -1.24 15.10 0.59
CA LEU A 432 -2.29 15.34 1.58
C LEU A 432 -3.60 14.74 1.06
N LEU A 433 -4.19 13.83 1.83
CA LEU A 433 -5.53 13.29 1.58
C LEU A 433 -6.41 13.61 2.79
N GLU A 434 -7.46 14.39 2.59
CA GLU A 434 -8.37 14.75 3.67
C GLU A 434 -9.82 14.66 3.17
N ASP A 435 -10.60 13.76 3.75
CA ASP A 435 -12.02 13.58 3.43
C ASP A 435 -12.28 13.30 1.93
N GLY A 436 -11.41 12.49 1.31
CA GLY A 436 -11.50 12.20 -0.13
C GLY A 436 -11.02 13.31 -1.05
N ARG A 437 -10.39 14.37 -0.51
CA ARG A 437 -9.74 15.44 -1.30
C ARG A 437 -8.23 15.24 -1.27
N LEU A 438 -7.65 14.95 -2.42
CA LEU A 438 -6.21 14.80 -2.61
C LEU A 438 -5.60 16.14 -3.00
N HIS A 439 -4.55 16.56 -2.30
CA HIS A 439 -3.78 17.75 -2.59
C HIS A 439 -2.30 17.39 -2.63
N LEU A 440 -1.64 17.72 -3.75
CA LEU A 440 -0.21 17.56 -3.95
C LEU A 440 0.41 18.96 -3.93
N ALA A 441 0.91 19.40 -2.77
CA ALA A 441 1.50 20.73 -2.64
C ALA A 441 2.53 20.84 -1.50
N PRO A 442 3.80 21.18 -1.81
CA PRO A 442 4.33 21.35 -3.16
C PRO A 442 4.47 20.01 -3.88
N LEU A 443 4.37 19.99 -5.21
CA LEU A 443 4.99 18.97 -6.07
C LEU A 443 6.07 19.66 -6.88
N LYS A 444 7.33 19.33 -6.62
CA LYS A 444 8.49 19.93 -7.28
C LYS A 444 9.35 18.88 -7.91
N PHE A 445 9.84 19.16 -9.11
CA PHE A 445 10.90 18.39 -9.72
C PHE A 445 11.74 19.26 -10.65
N GLY A 446 13.05 19.05 -10.63
CA GLY A 446 13.98 19.61 -11.59
C GLY A 446 13.97 18.80 -12.89
N MET A 447 14.00 19.45 -14.04
CA MET A 447 14.18 18.76 -15.33
C MET A 447 14.71 19.73 -16.37
N ALA A 448 15.47 19.23 -17.34
CA ALA A 448 16.06 20.04 -18.42
C ALA A 448 16.80 21.30 -17.90
N GLY A 449 17.44 21.20 -16.73
CA GLY A 449 18.17 22.27 -16.08
C GLY A 449 17.32 23.38 -15.43
N GLY A 450 15.99 23.26 -15.44
CA GLY A 450 15.04 24.15 -14.78
C GLY A 450 14.26 23.46 -13.65
N GLU A 451 13.24 24.14 -13.10
CA GLU A 451 12.37 23.65 -12.02
C GLU A 451 10.89 23.73 -12.46
N LEU A 452 10.14 22.63 -12.30
CA LEU A 452 8.68 22.63 -12.33
C LEU A 452 8.14 22.60 -10.90
N GLN A 453 7.25 23.53 -10.58
CA GLN A 453 6.42 23.47 -9.38
C GLN A 453 4.96 23.32 -9.78
N ALA A 454 4.29 22.34 -9.17
CA ALA A 454 2.86 22.09 -9.34
C ALA A 454 2.13 22.10 -7.99
N ASP A 455 0.90 22.62 -8.01
CA ASP A 455 -0.12 22.47 -6.96
C ASP A 455 -1.33 21.80 -7.61
N ILE A 456 -1.60 20.55 -7.23
CA ILE A 456 -2.66 19.74 -7.83
C ILE A 456 -3.70 19.41 -6.77
N ARG A 457 -4.97 19.78 -7.00
CA ARG A 457 -6.11 19.44 -6.14
C ARG A 457 -7.08 18.54 -6.89
N LEU A 458 -7.39 17.38 -6.33
CA LEU A 458 -8.36 16.43 -6.89
C LEU A 458 -9.43 16.15 -5.83
N ASN A 459 -10.69 16.44 -6.14
CA ASN A 459 -11.83 16.19 -5.27
C ASN A 459 -12.52 14.88 -5.65
N GLY A 460 -12.10 13.77 -5.04
CA GLY A 460 -12.74 12.46 -5.21
C GLY A 460 -14.10 12.33 -4.52
N GLY A 461 -14.54 13.38 -3.83
CA GLY A 461 -15.84 13.42 -3.18
C GLY A 461 -17.02 13.71 -4.11
N THR A 462 -16.76 14.11 -5.36
CA THR A 462 -17.75 14.36 -6.42
C THR A 462 -17.67 13.31 -7.52
N THR A 463 -18.73 13.16 -8.31
CA THR A 463 -18.74 12.24 -9.46
C THR A 463 -19.35 12.96 -10.68
N PRO A 464 -18.57 13.20 -11.75
CA PRO A 464 -17.13 12.93 -11.87
C PRO A 464 -16.28 13.75 -10.86
N LEU A 465 -15.06 13.30 -10.59
CA LEU A 465 -14.15 14.06 -9.70
C LEU A 465 -13.80 15.40 -10.35
N GLN A 466 -13.58 16.43 -9.54
CA GLN A 466 -13.13 17.74 -9.99
C GLN A 466 -11.62 17.87 -9.77
N GLY A 467 -10.89 18.35 -10.77
CA GLY A 467 -9.45 18.57 -10.71
C GLY A 467 -9.09 20.03 -10.94
N GLN A 468 -8.05 20.48 -10.25
CA GLN A 468 -7.38 21.77 -10.47
C GLN A 468 -5.87 21.56 -10.45
N ALA A 469 -5.16 22.22 -11.35
CA ALA A 469 -3.71 22.17 -11.42
C ALA A 469 -3.14 23.56 -11.70
N LYS A 470 -2.25 24.02 -10.84
CA LYS A 470 -1.44 25.22 -11.05
C LYS A 470 0.00 24.82 -11.25
N LEU A 471 0.57 25.15 -12.40
CA LEU A 471 1.94 24.79 -12.77
C LEU A 471 2.76 26.05 -13.02
N ASN A 472 4.01 26.04 -12.53
CA ASN A 472 4.99 27.09 -12.73
C ASN A 472 6.28 26.42 -13.22
N ALA A 473 6.63 26.67 -14.47
CA ALA A 473 7.86 26.21 -15.11
C ALA A 473 8.86 27.36 -15.18
N ARG A 474 10.08 27.19 -14.67
CA ARG A 474 11.11 28.24 -14.68
C ARG A 474 12.47 27.69 -15.13
N GLY A 475 13.15 28.43 -16.01
CA GLY A 475 14.54 28.17 -16.39
C GLY A 475 14.81 26.89 -17.19
N PHE A 476 13.81 26.37 -17.93
CA PHE A 476 13.98 25.14 -18.73
C PHE A 476 14.87 25.40 -19.93
N LYS A 477 15.98 24.67 -20.06
CA LYS A 477 16.93 24.89 -21.15
C LYS A 477 16.47 24.17 -22.41
N LEU A 478 16.33 24.90 -23.51
CA LEU A 478 15.85 24.34 -24.79
C LEU A 478 16.64 23.11 -25.25
N LYS A 479 17.98 23.15 -25.17
CA LYS A 479 18.85 22.02 -25.53
C LYS A 479 18.61 20.74 -24.72
N GLU A 480 18.07 20.85 -23.51
CA GLU A 480 17.86 19.73 -22.59
C GLU A 480 16.42 19.21 -22.63
N LEU A 481 15.47 19.93 -23.27
CA LEU A 481 14.06 19.52 -23.39
C LEU A 481 13.84 18.37 -24.40
N ALA A 482 14.61 18.34 -25.49
CA ALA A 482 14.51 17.33 -26.53
C ALA A 482 15.89 16.85 -26.98
N PRO A 483 16.67 16.22 -26.10
CA PRO A 483 18.08 15.88 -26.32
C PRO A 483 18.29 14.88 -27.46
N SER A 484 17.29 14.03 -27.76
CA SER A 484 17.31 13.09 -28.88
C SER A 484 17.05 13.74 -30.25
N PHE A 485 16.58 14.98 -30.27
CA PHE A 485 16.30 15.73 -31.50
C PHE A 485 17.49 16.62 -31.85
N ALA A 486 18.31 16.21 -32.83
CA ALA A 486 19.57 16.87 -33.17
C ALA A 486 19.47 18.42 -33.34
N PRO A 487 18.42 18.99 -33.97
CA PRO A 487 18.28 20.44 -34.08
C PRO A 487 18.07 21.17 -32.75
N MET A 488 17.62 20.49 -31.69
CA MET A 488 17.50 21.08 -30.35
C MET A 488 18.83 21.10 -29.59
N GLN A 489 19.80 20.24 -29.94
CA GLN A 489 21.07 20.19 -29.22
C GLN A 489 21.91 21.47 -29.31
N THR A 490 21.69 22.28 -30.37
CA THR A 490 22.32 23.60 -30.54
C THR A 490 21.42 24.76 -30.13
N SER A 491 20.19 24.50 -29.69
CA SER A 491 19.25 25.53 -29.27
C SER A 491 19.56 26.04 -27.87
N LEU A 492 19.91 27.33 -27.75
CA LEU A 492 20.11 27.99 -26.46
C LEU A 492 18.87 28.81 -26.09
N GLY A 493 18.64 29.04 -24.81
CA GLY A 493 17.50 29.80 -24.31
C GLY A 493 16.80 29.11 -23.15
N GLU A 494 16.01 29.90 -22.42
CA GLU A 494 15.24 29.45 -21.26
C GLU A 494 13.74 29.59 -21.54
N LEU A 495 13.02 28.48 -21.42
CA LEU A 495 11.58 28.42 -21.43
C LEU A 495 11.05 28.59 -20.00
N ASN A 496 10.14 29.53 -19.86
CA ASN A 496 9.37 29.77 -18.64
C ASN A 496 7.89 29.65 -18.99
N GLY A 497 7.06 29.26 -18.03
CA GLY A 497 5.62 29.20 -18.29
C GLY A 497 4.79 28.97 -17.05
N ASP A 498 3.52 29.33 -17.16
CA ASP A 498 2.52 29.22 -16.11
C ASP A 498 1.26 28.56 -16.69
N ALA A 499 0.60 27.73 -15.89
CA ALA A 499 -0.68 27.13 -16.27
C ALA A 499 -1.62 27.11 -15.06
N ASP A 500 -2.88 27.47 -15.28
CA ASP A 500 -3.98 27.33 -14.32
C ASP A 500 -5.11 26.61 -15.04
N LEU A 501 -5.33 25.36 -14.65
CA LEU A 501 -6.24 24.42 -15.31
C LEU A 501 -7.26 23.90 -14.30
N SER A 502 -8.51 23.78 -14.73
CA SER A 502 -9.57 23.09 -14.00
C SER A 502 -10.32 22.15 -14.93
N GLY A 503 -10.74 20.99 -14.46
CA GLY A 503 -11.51 20.05 -15.29
C GLY A 503 -12.25 19.02 -14.46
N HIS A 504 -12.99 18.12 -15.12
CA HIS A 504 -13.74 17.07 -14.45
C HIS A 504 -13.59 15.70 -15.11
N GLY A 505 -13.39 14.65 -14.33
CA GLY A 505 -13.28 13.31 -14.92
C GLY A 505 -12.41 12.38 -14.11
N ASN A 506 -12.70 11.08 -14.19
CA ASN A 506 -12.03 10.10 -13.33
C ASN A 506 -10.68 9.62 -13.87
N SER A 507 -10.14 10.19 -14.94
CA SER A 507 -8.83 9.83 -15.52
C SER A 507 -8.09 11.07 -16.03
N VAL A 508 -6.79 10.95 -16.33
CA VAL A 508 -6.02 12.06 -16.93
C VAL A 508 -6.65 12.52 -18.25
N ALA A 509 -7.03 11.58 -19.12
CA ALA A 509 -7.69 11.89 -20.38
C ALA A 509 -9.03 12.62 -20.18
N ALA A 510 -9.85 12.21 -19.19
CA ALA A 510 -11.13 12.86 -18.94
C ALA A 510 -10.98 14.26 -18.30
N LEU A 511 -10.00 14.44 -17.41
CA LEU A 511 -9.68 15.73 -16.81
C LEU A 511 -9.21 16.74 -17.86
N LEU A 512 -8.28 16.35 -18.73
CA LEU A 512 -7.77 17.22 -19.80
C LEU A 512 -8.80 17.42 -20.90
N GLY A 513 -9.60 16.39 -21.22
CA GLY A 513 -10.66 16.46 -22.21
C GLY A 513 -11.89 17.29 -21.81
N SER A 514 -11.93 17.80 -20.57
CA SER A 514 -12.93 18.76 -20.08
C SER A 514 -12.25 19.97 -19.40
N ALA A 515 -10.98 20.20 -19.72
CA ALA A 515 -10.21 21.23 -19.05
C ALA A 515 -10.59 22.62 -19.57
N ASP A 516 -10.81 23.53 -18.63
CA ASP A 516 -10.85 24.97 -18.81
C ASP A 516 -9.60 25.60 -18.21
N GLY A 517 -9.11 26.69 -18.80
CA GLY A 517 -8.02 27.44 -18.21
C GLY A 517 -7.11 28.14 -19.21
N SER A 518 -5.88 28.41 -18.77
CA SER A 518 -4.88 29.09 -19.59
C SER A 518 -3.49 28.50 -19.39
N VAL A 519 -2.68 28.54 -20.45
CA VAL A 519 -1.27 28.18 -20.45
C VAL A 519 -0.47 29.28 -21.12
N GLN A 520 0.48 29.85 -20.39
CA GLN A 520 1.37 30.91 -20.84
C GLN A 520 2.80 30.37 -20.93
N LEU A 521 3.46 30.54 -22.06
CA LEU A 521 4.84 30.13 -22.29
C LEU A 521 5.64 31.30 -22.85
N VAL A 522 6.85 31.52 -22.33
CA VAL A 522 7.73 32.62 -22.74
C VAL A 522 9.17 32.15 -22.85
N ILE A 523 9.83 32.57 -23.93
CA ILE A 523 11.27 32.55 -24.14
C ILE A 523 11.67 33.99 -24.45
N ASN A 524 12.57 34.60 -23.68
CA ASN A 524 12.99 35.99 -23.93
C ASN A 524 14.14 36.06 -24.94
N ASP A 525 15.18 35.25 -24.76
CA ASP A 525 16.34 35.23 -25.66
C ASP A 525 16.79 33.79 -25.85
N GLY A 526 17.23 33.46 -27.07
CA GLY A 526 17.74 32.14 -27.38
C GLY A 526 18.40 32.06 -28.75
N THR A 527 18.82 30.86 -29.11
CA THR A 527 19.26 30.52 -30.45
C THR A 527 18.60 29.22 -30.87
N VAL A 528 18.40 29.04 -32.16
CA VAL A 528 17.89 27.81 -32.76
C VAL A 528 18.72 27.46 -33.99
N SER A 529 18.90 26.16 -34.23
CA SER A 529 19.52 25.66 -35.45
C SER A 529 18.92 26.30 -36.71
N ARG A 530 19.76 26.88 -37.56
CA ARG A 530 19.36 27.40 -38.87
C ARG A 530 18.75 26.31 -39.74
N SER A 531 19.24 25.08 -39.64
CA SER A 531 18.66 23.94 -40.35
C SER A 531 17.19 23.71 -39.99
N LEU A 532 16.79 23.89 -38.72
CA LEU A 532 15.39 23.77 -38.29
C LEU A 532 14.52 24.84 -38.96
N MET A 533 15.01 26.08 -39.00
CA MET A 533 14.31 27.18 -39.65
C MET A 533 14.23 27.05 -41.17
N GLU A 534 15.24 26.47 -41.81
CA GLU A 534 15.27 26.26 -43.26
C GLU A 534 14.38 25.10 -43.69
N ILE A 535 14.24 24.07 -42.85
CA ILE A 535 13.22 23.02 -42.99
C ILE A 535 11.83 23.63 -42.88
N ALA A 536 11.56 24.45 -41.85
CA ALA A 536 10.27 25.10 -41.66
C ALA A 536 9.94 26.10 -42.79
N GLY A 537 10.94 26.80 -43.34
CA GLY A 537 10.77 27.74 -44.45
C GLY A 537 10.75 27.10 -45.85
N LEU A 538 10.96 25.78 -45.94
CA LEU A 538 11.12 25.02 -47.20
C LEU A 538 12.15 25.65 -48.15
N ASN A 539 13.25 26.15 -47.58
CA ASN A 539 14.30 26.82 -48.35
C ASN A 539 15.37 25.82 -48.82
N VAL A 540 15.04 25.09 -49.88
CA VAL A 540 15.85 23.99 -50.42
C VAL A 540 17.27 24.44 -50.82
N GLY A 541 17.42 25.68 -51.29
CA GLY A 541 18.71 26.23 -51.71
C GLY A 541 19.70 26.39 -50.57
N ASN A 542 19.26 27.01 -49.47
CA ASN A 542 20.13 27.17 -48.31
C ASN A 542 20.32 25.86 -47.54
N TYR A 543 19.29 25.02 -47.40
CA TYR A 543 19.42 23.74 -46.70
C TYR A 543 20.56 22.87 -47.28
N LEU A 544 20.73 22.87 -48.61
CA LEU A 544 21.82 22.18 -49.29
C LEU A 544 23.20 22.80 -48.99
N ILE A 545 23.29 24.12 -48.81
CA ILE A 545 24.51 24.83 -48.43
C ILE A 545 24.86 24.52 -46.97
N THR A 546 23.89 24.62 -46.07
CA THR A 546 24.04 24.32 -44.63
C THR A 546 24.52 22.87 -44.41
N LYS A 547 23.98 21.91 -45.18
CA LYS A 547 24.44 20.50 -45.15
C LYS A 547 25.88 20.31 -45.64
N MET A 548 26.41 21.21 -46.47
CA MET A 548 27.79 21.13 -46.99
C MET A 548 28.82 21.91 -46.16
N PHE A 549 28.43 22.98 -45.47
CA PHE A 549 29.35 23.91 -44.80
C PHE A 549 29.19 24.01 -43.28
N GLY A 550 28.20 23.34 -42.68
CA GLY A 550 27.93 23.37 -41.24
C GLY A 550 26.65 24.15 -40.92
N ASP A 551 26.06 23.85 -39.77
CA ASP A 551 24.86 24.50 -39.25
C ASP A 551 25.22 25.78 -38.49
N GLU A 552 24.53 26.88 -38.79
CA GLU A 552 24.70 28.15 -38.09
C GLU A 552 23.54 28.35 -37.10
N ASP A 553 23.73 29.18 -36.08
CA ASP A 553 22.70 29.49 -35.11
C ASP A 553 21.88 30.72 -35.57
N VAL A 554 20.56 30.67 -35.40
CA VAL A 554 19.67 31.82 -35.59
C VAL A 554 19.17 32.32 -34.24
N GLN A 555 19.28 33.61 -33.99
CA GLN A 555 18.83 34.21 -32.74
C GLN A 555 17.29 34.24 -32.65
N ILE A 556 16.76 33.73 -31.53
CA ILE A 556 15.39 33.93 -31.08
C ILE A 556 15.39 35.23 -30.26
N ASN A 557 14.66 36.24 -30.75
CA ASN A 557 14.45 37.50 -30.03
C ASN A 557 13.37 37.38 -28.95
N CYS A 558 12.44 36.43 -29.14
CA CYS A 558 11.48 35.98 -28.14
C CYS A 558 10.66 34.79 -28.71
N ALA A 559 9.94 34.09 -27.84
CA ALA A 559 8.74 33.36 -28.18
C ALA A 559 7.70 33.57 -27.09
N VAL A 560 6.45 33.74 -27.48
CA VAL A 560 5.32 33.92 -26.57
C VAL A 560 4.17 33.05 -27.04
N ALA A 561 3.62 32.26 -26.13
CA ALA A 561 2.37 31.55 -26.34
C ALA A 561 1.42 31.85 -25.17
N ASP A 562 0.20 32.27 -25.48
CA ASP A 562 -0.94 32.35 -24.57
C ASP A 562 -2.04 31.46 -25.16
N LEU A 563 -2.31 30.36 -24.47
CA LEU A 563 -3.18 29.29 -24.92
C LEU A 563 -4.39 29.25 -24.00
N ALA A 564 -5.59 29.24 -24.57
CA ALA A 564 -6.84 29.20 -23.82
C ALA A 564 -7.51 27.84 -24.02
N LEU A 565 -7.93 27.20 -22.92
CA LEU A 565 -8.68 25.95 -22.92
C LEU A 565 -10.13 26.22 -22.52
N ASP A 566 -11.07 25.68 -23.28
CA ASP A 566 -12.52 25.70 -23.03
C ASP A 566 -13.09 24.31 -23.33
N ASP A 567 -13.57 23.61 -22.30
CA ASP A 567 -14.10 22.22 -22.37
C ASP A 567 -13.16 21.26 -23.15
N GLY A 568 -11.86 21.32 -22.85
CA GLY A 568 -10.84 20.49 -23.49
C GLY A 568 -10.44 20.90 -24.90
N LEU A 569 -11.02 21.97 -25.48
CA LEU A 569 -10.56 22.57 -26.73
C LEU A 569 -9.56 23.69 -26.43
N MET A 570 -8.29 23.45 -26.74
CA MET A 570 -7.24 24.47 -26.65
C MET A 570 -7.17 25.27 -27.95
N THR A 571 -7.18 26.59 -27.82
CA THR A 571 -6.98 27.54 -28.92
C THR A 571 -5.65 28.29 -28.72
N THR A 572 -5.16 28.90 -29.79
CA THR A 572 -3.88 29.64 -29.82
C THR A 572 -4.07 31.14 -30.09
N PRO A 573 -4.72 31.93 -29.20
CA PRO A 573 -4.91 33.37 -29.42
C PRO A 573 -3.62 34.13 -29.70
N ILE A 574 -2.55 33.77 -28.98
CA ILE A 574 -1.20 34.28 -29.20
C ILE A 574 -0.28 33.08 -29.24
N PHE A 575 0.36 32.82 -30.38
CA PHE A 575 1.52 31.93 -30.44
C PHE A 575 2.47 32.45 -31.50
N ILE A 576 3.48 33.19 -31.05
CA ILE A 576 4.40 33.93 -31.89
C ILE A 576 5.84 33.58 -31.50
N ILE A 577 6.67 33.32 -32.49
CA ILE A 577 8.12 33.15 -32.34
C ILE A 577 8.79 34.22 -33.20
N ASP A 578 9.50 35.16 -32.57
CA ASP A 578 10.27 36.19 -33.26
C ASP A 578 11.75 35.77 -33.31
N THR A 579 12.28 35.67 -34.51
CA THR A 579 13.70 35.42 -34.76
C THR A 579 14.30 36.56 -35.57
N GLU A 580 15.63 36.60 -35.65
CA GLU A 580 16.36 37.51 -36.53
C GLU A 580 15.88 37.42 -38.00
N ASN A 581 15.51 36.21 -38.45
CA ASN A 581 15.20 35.93 -39.85
C ASN A 581 13.71 35.94 -40.20
N ALA A 582 12.82 35.73 -39.23
CA ALA A 582 11.38 35.60 -39.44
C ALA A 582 10.53 35.85 -38.19
N LEU A 583 9.28 36.27 -38.41
CA LEU A 583 8.19 36.18 -37.45
C LEU A 583 7.36 34.93 -37.78
N ILE A 584 7.20 34.01 -36.84
CA ILE A 584 6.43 32.77 -37.05
C ILE A 584 5.17 32.87 -36.19
N ARG A 585 4.01 32.71 -36.81
CA ARG A 585 2.73 32.60 -36.11
C ARG A 585 2.22 31.16 -36.17
N VAL A 586 1.68 30.67 -35.08
CA VAL A 586 0.97 29.39 -35.02
C VAL A 586 -0.48 29.69 -34.65
N ASP A 587 -1.41 29.28 -35.50
CA ASP A 587 -2.85 29.45 -35.32
C ASP A 587 -3.52 28.07 -35.38
N GLY A 588 -4.63 27.88 -34.67
CA GLY A 588 -5.40 26.64 -34.73
C GLY A 588 -5.84 26.12 -33.37
N GLU A 589 -6.27 24.85 -33.37
CA GLU A 589 -6.95 24.20 -32.27
C GLU A 589 -6.34 22.83 -31.95
N VAL A 590 -6.43 22.45 -30.69
CA VAL A 590 -6.04 21.13 -30.19
C VAL A 590 -7.15 20.63 -29.27
N ASN A 591 -7.74 19.47 -29.59
CA ASN A 591 -8.82 18.90 -28.81
C ASN A 591 -8.29 17.76 -27.92
N PHE A 592 -8.32 17.94 -26.60
CA PHE A 592 -7.84 16.94 -25.64
C PHE A 592 -8.82 15.79 -25.40
N ALA A 593 -10.10 15.94 -25.75
CA ALA A 593 -11.09 14.87 -25.63
C ALA A 593 -10.96 13.84 -26.77
N SER A 594 -10.81 14.33 -28.01
CA SER A 594 -10.55 13.51 -29.20
C SER A 594 -9.06 13.23 -29.45
N GLU A 595 -8.16 13.93 -28.75
CA GLU A 595 -6.70 13.89 -28.96
C GLU A 595 -6.31 14.22 -30.41
N GLU A 596 -6.95 15.25 -30.98
CA GLU A 596 -6.70 15.74 -32.34
C GLU A 596 -6.02 17.11 -32.36
N LEU A 597 -5.20 17.31 -33.39
CA LEU A 597 -4.43 18.52 -33.65
C LEU A 597 -4.88 19.10 -34.99
N ASP A 598 -5.08 20.41 -35.07
CA ASP A 598 -5.17 21.16 -36.33
C ASP A 598 -4.51 22.53 -36.14
N LEU A 599 -3.19 22.55 -36.38
CA LEU A 599 -2.36 23.75 -36.24
C LEU A 599 -1.82 24.17 -37.59
N ASP A 600 -1.89 25.45 -37.90
CA ASP A 600 -1.29 26.11 -39.05
C ASP A 600 -0.09 26.96 -38.59
N ILE A 601 1.04 26.80 -39.26
CA ILE A 601 2.30 27.50 -38.96
C ILE A 601 2.62 28.41 -40.15
N SER A 602 2.59 29.72 -39.91
CA SER A 602 2.78 30.76 -40.93
C SER A 602 4.08 31.54 -40.69
N PRO A 603 5.16 31.21 -41.41
CA PRO A 603 6.43 31.92 -41.29
C PRO A 603 6.50 33.15 -42.22
N ASP A 604 6.66 34.33 -41.65
CA ASP A 604 6.87 35.58 -42.34
C ASP A 604 8.34 36.02 -42.29
N SER A 605 8.99 36.14 -43.46
CA SER A 605 10.41 36.50 -43.55
C SER A 605 10.65 38.01 -43.36
N LYS A 606 11.61 38.37 -42.50
CA LYS A 606 12.10 39.76 -42.34
C LYS A 606 13.11 40.18 -43.41
N GLY A 607 13.75 39.22 -44.07
CA GLY A 607 14.74 39.44 -45.15
C GLY A 607 14.28 38.99 -46.54
N MET A 608 14.99 39.45 -47.58
CA MET A 608 14.84 38.97 -48.95
C MET A 608 15.24 37.49 -49.04
N ARG A 609 14.34 36.65 -49.58
CA ARG A 609 14.62 35.22 -49.80
C ARG A 609 14.51 34.86 -51.27
N ILE A 610 15.54 34.19 -51.78
CA ILE A 610 15.64 33.65 -53.13
C ILE A 610 15.35 32.14 -53.01
N PHE A 611 14.50 31.58 -53.88
CA PHE A 611 14.07 30.17 -53.85
C PHE A 611 13.14 29.78 -52.67
N SER A 612 12.29 30.71 -52.22
CA SER A 612 11.38 30.47 -51.08
C SER A 612 9.99 30.05 -51.55
N LEU A 613 9.53 28.90 -51.07
CA LEU A 613 8.21 28.38 -51.39
C LEU A 613 7.07 28.96 -50.52
N ARG A 614 7.38 29.72 -49.44
CA ARG A 614 6.45 30.44 -48.51
C ARG A 614 5.04 29.85 -48.48
N SER A 615 4.93 28.57 -48.21
CA SER A 615 3.63 27.94 -48.02
C SER A 615 3.49 27.71 -46.52
N PRO A 616 2.34 28.08 -45.91
CA PRO A 616 2.10 27.71 -44.53
C PRO A 616 2.29 26.21 -44.36
N LEU A 617 2.80 25.82 -43.19
CA LEU A 617 2.85 24.43 -42.78
C LEU A 617 1.60 24.13 -41.96
N TYR A 618 1.26 22.86 -41.83
CA TYR A 618 0.24 22.43 -40.88
C TYR A 618 0.74 21.22 -40.09
N VAL A 619 0.17 21.02 -38.91
CA VAL A 619 0.27 19.79 -38.12
C VAL A 619 -1.14 19.33 -37.83
N ARG A 620 -1.56 18.22 -38.45
CA ARG A 620 -2.91 17.65 -38.31
C ARG A 620 -2.86 16.22 -37.83
N GLY A 621 -3.99 15.66 -37.41
CA GLY A 621 -4.12 14.24 -37.05
C GLY A 621 -4.22 14.03 -35.54
N SER A 622 -4.07 12.79 -35.09
CA SER A 622 -4.16 12.47 -33.66
C SER A 622 -2.83 12.66 -32.94
N PHE A 623 -2.86 12.73 -31.61
CA PHE A 623 -1.65 12.82 -30.78
C PHE A 623 -0.71 11.62 -31.01
N SER A 624 -1.28 10.45 -31.30
CA SER A 624 -0.52 9.22 -31.58
C SER A 624 0.10 9.17 -32.97
N ASP A 625 -0.48 9.88 -33.95
CA ASP A 625 -0.04 9.89 -35.35
C ASP A 625 -0.18 11.31 -35.95
N PRO A 626 0.66 12.27 -35.52
CA PRO A 626 0.65 13.61 -36.08
C PRO A 626 1.19 13.58 -37.52
N ASN A 627 0.48 14.24 -38.41
CA ASN A 627 0.75 14.35 -39.84
C ASN A 627 1.15 15.79 -40.20
N PRO A 628 2.43 16.16 -40.02
CA PRO A 628 2.92 17.46 -40.45
C PRO A 628 3.01 17.53 -41.98
N GLY A 629 2.64 18.67 -42.54
CA GLY A 629 2.65 18.85 -43.99
C GLY A 629 2.73 20.30 -44.43
N VAL A 630 2.61 20.49 -45.74
CA VAL A 630 2.68 21.80 -46.38
C VAL A 630 1.41 22.03 -47.17
N HIS A 631 0.87 23.24 -47.10
CA HIS A 631 -0.29 23.60 -47.93
C HIS A 631 0.06 23.56 -49.42
N ALA A 632 -0.68 22.77 -50.20
CA ALA A 632 -0.40 22.58 -51.62
C ALA A 632 -0.86 23.76 -52.49
N GLY A 633 -1.83 24.55 -52.05
CA GLY A 633 -2.41 25.66 -52.83
C GLY A 633 -1.38 26.72 -53.24
N PRO A 634 -0.68 27.36 -52.29
CA PRO A 634 0.37 28.33 -52.60
C PRO A 634 1.53 27.73 -53.42
N LEU A 635 1.86 26.46 -53.18
CA LEU A 635 2.89 25.73 -53.93
C LEU A 635 2.47 25.53 -55.41
N ALA A 636 1.23 25.13 -55.66
CA ALA A 636 0.70 24.90 -57.01
C ALA A 636 0.63 26.21 -57.83
N LEU A 637 0.25 27.32 -57.18
CA LEU A 637 0.26 28.66 -57.79
C LEU A 637 1.67 29.09 -58.20
N ARG A 638 2.67 28.86 -57.33
CA ARG A 638 4.07 29.18 -57.66
C ARG A 638 4.62 28.26 -58.74
N GLY A 639 4.32 26.96 -58.68
CA GLY A 639 4.72 25.99 -59.70
C GLY A 639 4.14 26.32 -61.08
N THR A 640 2.87 26.72 -61.15
CA THR A 640 2.27 27.21 -62.40
C THR A 640 2.90 28.52 -62.88
N GLY A 641 3.21 29.45 -61.97
CA GLY A 641 3.97 30.67 -62.28
C GLY A 641 5.37 30.39 -62.83
N MET A 642 6.09 29.42 -62.26
CA MET A 642 7.39 28.97 -62.76
C MET A 642 7.28 28.39 -64.16
N LEU A 643 6.27 27.57 -64.45
CA LEU A 643 6.04 27.01 -65.79
C LEU A 643 5.70 28.11 -66.81
N ALA A 644 4.87 29.09 -66.41
CA ALA A 644 4.49 30.20 -67.27
C ALA A 644 5.66 31.14 -67.59
N LEU A 645 6.43 31.54 -66.57
CA LEU A 645 7.61 32.40 -66.74
C LEU A 645 8.78 31.64 -67.39
N GLY A 646 8.90 30.35 -67.10
CA GLY A 646 9.89 29.45 -67.69
C GLY A 646 9.74 29.25 -69.19
N ALA A 647 8.51 29.36 -69.70
CA ALA A 647 8.25 29.36 -71.14
C ALA A 647 8.88 30.56 -71.87
N VAL A 648 9.17 31.66 -71.16
CA VAL A 648 9.90 32.81 -71.71
C VAL A 648 11.41 32.54 -71.68
N THR A 649 11.96 32.23 -70.50
CA THR A 649 13.34 31.76 -70.33
C THR A 649 13.46 30.88 -69.08
N PRO A 650 14.39 29.89 -69.04
CA PRO A 650 14.65 29.12 -67.82
C PRO A 650 14.99 29.98 -66.60
N ALA A 651 15.66 31.12 -66.79
CA ALA A 651 15.98 32.06 -65.72
C ALA A 651 14.75 32.80 -65.19
N ALA A 652 13.77 33.10 -66.04
CA ALA A 652 12.53 33.77 -65.63
C ALA A 652 11.64 32.87 -64.76
N ALA A 653 11.73 31.54 -64.86
CA ALA A 653 11.06 30.62 -63.94
C ALA A 653 11.43 30.90 -62.47
N LEU A 654 12.67 31.35 -62.21
CA LEU A 654 13.15 31.64 -60.85
C LEU A 654 12.51 32.89 -60.25
N LEU A 655 11.96 33.80 -61.07
CA LEU A 655 11.25 34.99 -60.60
C LEU A 655 9.99 34.63 -59.82
N ALA A 656 9.33 33.50 -60.12
CA ALA A 656 8.18 33.02 -59.35
C ALA A 656 8.55 32.54 -57.93
N LEU A 657 9.83 32.36 -57.65
CA LEU A 657 10.38 31.95 -56.35
C LEU A 657 11.07 33.10 -55.59
N ILE A 658 11.09 34.30 -56.16
CA ILE A 658 11.57 35.51 -55.50
C ILE A 658 10.38 36.17 -54.83
N ALA A 659 10.48 36.36 -53.51
CA ALA A 659 9.42 36.97 -52.73
C ALA A 659 9.93 38.29 -52.11
N PRO A 660 9.27 39.43 -52.37
CA PRO A 660 9.67 40.71 -51.79
C PRO A 660 9.57 40.68 -50.27
N SER A 661 10.48 41.37 -49.60
CA SER A 661 10.49 41.58 -48.14
C SER A 661 9.66 42.81 -47.78
N GLY A 662 8.89 42.73 -46.69
CA GLY A 662 8.36 43.91 -45.99
C GLY A 662 9.10 44.08 -44.67
N GLU A 663 9.38 45.31 -44.25
CA GLU A 663 9.89 45.58 -42.90
C GLU A 663 8.81 45.17 -41.89
N GLN A 664 9.08 44.10 -41.12
CA GLN A 664 8.28 43.75 -39.95
C GLN A 664 9.06 44.14 -38.69
N THR A 665 8.48 45.05 -37.90
CA THR A 665 9.00 45.42 -36.58
C THR A 665 8.77 44.31 -35.56
N SER A 666 9.64 44.17 -34.56
CA SER A 666 9.48 43.21 -33.46
C SER A 666 8.18 43.50 -32.70
N GLN A 667 7.23 42.56 -32.71
CA GLN A 667 5.92 42.69 -32.02
C GLN A 667 5.94 42.13 -30.60
N CYS A 668 7.01 41.41 -30.26
CA CYS A 668 7.05 40.63 -29.04
C CYS A 668 7.24 41.46 -27.78
N GLN A 669 8.00 42.56 -27.86
CA GLN A 669 8.18 43.45 -26.73
C GLN A 669 6.86 44.09 -26.27
N GLU A 670 5.99 44.46 -27.22
CA GLU A 670 4.66 45.02 -26.90
C GLU A 670 3.77 43.95 -26.24
N LEU A 671 3.73 42.72 -26.78
CA LEU A 671 2.96 41.61 -26.22
C LEU A 671 3.48 41.17 -24.83
N LEU A 672 4.80 41.16 -24.64
CA LEU A 672 5.42 40.87 -23.34
C LEU A 672 5.10 41.94 -22.29
N GLU A 673 4.98 43.21 -22.68
CA GLU A 673 4.53 44.30 -21.80
C GLU A 673 3.05 44.16 -21.44
N GLU A 674 2.20 43.75 -22.38
CA GLU A 674 0.77 43.54 -22.17
C GLU A 674 0.52 42.37 -21.20
N MET A 675 1.16 41.22 -21.41
CA MET A 675 1.08 40.07 -20.49
C MET A 675 1.61 40.39 -19.09
N ARG A 676 2.63 41.24 -18.96
CA ARG A 676 3.13 41.69 -17.65
C ARG A 676 2.15 42.58 -16.90
N ASN A 677 1.25 43.27 -17.61
CA ASN A 677 0.28 44.18 -17.00
C ASN A 677 -1.01 43.46 -16.57
N ASP A 678 -1.41 42.37 -17.26
CA ASP A 678 -2.57 41.55 -16.87
C ASP A 678 -2.33 40.70 -15.61
N GLN A 679 -1.06 40.51 -15.19
CA GLN A 679 -0.70 39.84 -13.94
C GLN A 679 -0.68 40.75 -12.69
N ARG A 680 -1.04 42.05 -12.81
CA ARG A 680 -1.19 42.99 -11.68
C ARG A 680 -2.64 43.26 -11.34
#